data_AF-A0A0C3QCN1-F1
#
_entry.id   AF-A0A0C3QCN1-F1
#
_cell.length_a   1.000
_cell.length_b   1.000
_cell.length_c   1.000
_cell.angle_alpha   90.00
_cell.angle_beta   90.00
_cell.angle_gamma   90.00
#
_symmetry.space_group_name_H-M   'P 1'
#
loop_
_entity.id
_entity.type
_entity.pdbx_description
1 polymer ?
#
loop_
_entity_poly.entity_id
_entity_poly.type
_entity_poly.pdbx_seq_one_letter_code
_entity_poly.pdbx_strand_id
1 'polypeptide(L)'
;MNPLSSHSDVLSALHTLLAPLDPHLSAGAARVKVGHTSGHFDDNAAELEGFARRLWGAVPAGIGMPVGEDGIDWDAYMDGIEHGVDPNDSEYWGAAVDKDQRLVEMAPIGFALATMPDKIWKPLTPETKMQLATWLMALNQRTTPNNNWHFFRVFVNLGLCRVGAQHSLSGLHAALDAFEEWYLGDGWYSDGSTQQRDYYITFAIHFYSLAYVFIVTQPFFAGSRLSNPERIAKYKARAALLAKDFVHWFDPDTGASIPFGRSLTYRFAIASFWGGLALAGVEVEGMSLGVIKGIWLRNLRWWLWKKEIFNGDGTLGIGYAYNNLNMAEAYNSPGSPYWAMKAFIPLALPPDHPFWSTNTPELPVPPSLLPSPHPIPSAHMILIHSSRPSPSAHTYALASGQYANFEMRHSAEKYGKLAYSATFGFCVPTGAYGLQQASPDSTLALSDDAESGNENGNGNHWRVRRVPLDAKIIREEGEGAKGVALYARWDAWKDVDVQTWLVPVTGEVDGSKEGDWHIRIHRITTGREIWTSDGGFSIRAQNNDEGLEVRTPGESAADDASKEVATSALIRSSVGTTGIASILWSPSDASTAPPSAQVIHAAPNSSIMFSHSAIPAIRHHLVPREEPYWLVSGVFALSGKSKEDAWRGAWADGPKLTVPEWLASALPK
;
A
#
# COMPACT_ATOMS: atom_id res chain seq x y z
N MET A 1 13.70 -22.34 -5.70
CA MET A 1 12.69 -21.27 -5.66
C MET A 1 11.83 -21.40 -6.91
N ASN A 2 10.51 -21.33 -6.77
CA ASN A 2 9.59 -21.35 -7.89
C ASN A 2 9.85 -20.11 -8.80
N PRO A 3 10.06 -20.28 -10.13
CA PRO A 3 10.41 -19.18 -11.01
C PRO A 3 9.23 -18.24 -11.33
N LEU A 4 7.98 -18.68 -11.10
CA LEU A 4 6.76 -17.91 -11.39
C LEU A 4 6.77 -17.36 -12.83
N SER A 5 6.86 -18.27 -13.80
CA SER A 5 7.00 -17.93 -15.23
C SER A 5 5.87 -18.46 -16.11
N SER A 6 5.23 -19.54 -15.66
CA SER A 6 4.17 -20.25 -16.38
C SER A 6 2.88 -20.36 -15.55
N HIS A 7 1.80 -20.80 -16.19
CA HIS A 7 0.55 -21.16 -15.49
C HIS A 7 0.82 -22.18 -14.37
N SER A 8 1.57 -23.26 -14.67
CA SER A 8 1.85 -24.33 -13.69
C SER A 8 2.68 -23.84 -12.50
N ASP A 9 3.63 -22.93 -12.73
CA ASP A 9 4.44 -22.33 -11.66
C ASP A 9 3.54 -21.55 -10.69
N VAL A 10 2.63 -20.74 -11.24
CA VAL A 10 1.72 -19.91 -10.42
C VAL A 10 0.71 -20.79 -9.69
N LEU A 11 0.17 -21.83 -10.33
CA LEU A 11 -0.70 -22.82 -9.68
C LEU A 11 0.03 -23.53 -8.54
N SER A 12 1.29 -23.97 -8.74
CA SER A 12 2.11 -24.58 -7.70
C SER A 12 2.38 -23.62 -6.53
N ALA A 13 2.59 -22.33 -6.81
CA ALA A 13 2.76 -21.32 -5.78
C ALA A 13 1.47 -21.10 -4.96
N LEU A 14 0.30 -21.11 -5.59
CA LEU A 14 -0.99 -21.06 -4.88
C LEU A 14 -1.11 -22.25 -3.92
N HIS A 15 -0.86 -23.47 -4.39
CA HIS A 15 -0.90 -24.67 -3.55
C HIS A 15 0.04 -24.57 -2.35
N THR A 16 1.26 -24.08 -2.58
CA THR A 16 2.25 -23.88 -1.52
C THR A 16 1.79 -22.87 -0.45
N LEU A 17 0.98 -21.87 -0.83
CA LEU A 17 0.44 -20.88 0.10
C LEU A 17 -0.79 -21.36 0.86
N LEU A 18 -1.58 -22.26 0.26
CA LEU A 18 -2.80 -22.79 0.87
C LEU A 18 -2.54 -24.02 1.74
N ALA A 19 -1.61 -24.90 1.37
CA ALA A 19 -1.33 -26.14 2.09
C ALA A 19 -1.00 -25.95 3.59
N PRO A 20 -0.28 -24.89 4.03
CA PRO A 20 -0.05 -24.63 5.44
C PRO A 20 -1.32 -24.37 6.26
N LEU A 21 -2.47 -24.11 5.63
CA LEU A 21 -3.76 -23.93 6.31
C LEU A 21 -4.45 -25.26 6.63
N ASP A 22 -4.11 -26.35 5.96
CA ASP A 22 -4.82 -27.62 6.11
C ASP A 22 -4.72 -28.19 7.54
N PRO A 23 -3.58 -28.12 8.25
CA PRO A 23 -3.49 -28.51 9.66
C PRO A 23 -4.34 -27.65 10.62
N HIS A 24 -4.82 -26.49 10.15
CA HIS A 24 -5.63 -25.54 10.93
C HIS A 24 -7.13 -25.64 10.64
N LEU A 25 -7.53 -26.57 9.77
CA LEU A 25 -8.94 -26.86 9.51
C LEU A 25 -9.61 -27.45 10.75
N SER A 26 -10.83 -27.01 11.01
CA SER A 26 -11.74 -27.69 11.94
C SER A 26 -12.15 -29.07 11.39
N ALA A 27 -12.82 -29.88 12.20
CA ALA A 27 -13.14 -31.27 11.85
C ALA A 27 -14.06 -31.37 10.61
N GLY A 28 -15.04 -30.46 10.50
CA GLY A 28 -15.91 -30.32 9.34
C GLY A 28 -15.35 -29.36 8.27
N ALA A 29 -14.10 -28.93 8.38
CA ALA A 29 -13.42 -28.00 7.48
C ALA A 29 -14.09 -26.62 7.31
N ALA A 30 -15.11 -26.27 8.11
CA ALA A 30 -15.84 -25.01 8.01
C ALA A 30 -15.03 -23.82 8.54
N ARG A 31 -14.08 -24.06 9.45
CA ARG A 31 -13.32 -23.03 10.15
C ARG A 31 -11.83 -23.27 9.97
N VAL A 32 -11.05 -22.19 9.85
CA VAL A 32 -9.59 -22.25 9.73
C VAL A 32 -8.95 -21.36 10.78
N LYS A 33 -8.34 -21.97 11.80
CA LYS A 33 -7.78 -21.23 12.95
C LYS A 33 -6.26 -21.12 12.88
N VAL A 34 -5.77 -20.07 12.22
CA VAL A 34 -4.32 -19.85 11.99
C VAL A 34 -3.57 -19.34 13.22
N GLY A 35 -4.23 -18.61 14.12
CA GLY A 35 -3.55 -17.98 15.26
C GLY A 35 -4.48 -17.44 16.33
N HIS A 36 -3.91 -16.66 17.26
CA HIS A 36 -4.60 -16.21 18.49
C HIS A 36 -4.77 -14.70 18.63
N THR A 37 -4.28 -13.90 17.68
CA THR A 37 -4.57 -12.45 17.65
C THR A 37 -5.99 -12.22 17.18
N SER A 38 -6.61 -11.10 17.57
CA SER A 38 -8.03 -10.84 17.26
C SER A 38 -8.22 -9.56 16.45
N GLY A 39 -9.23 -9.58 15.58
CA GLY A 39 -9.87 -8.35 15.10
C GLY A 39 -10.95 -7.89 16.09
N HIS A 40 -11.64 -6.80 15.76
CA HIS A 40 -12.78 -6.26 16.53
C HIS A 40 -14.07 -7.09 16.44
N PHE A 41 -14.03 -8.26 15.80
CA PHE A 41 -15.13 -9.21 15.62
C PHE A 41 -14.79 -10.55 16.30
N ASP A 42 -15.78 -11.44 16.43
CA ASP A 42 -15.63 -12.72 17.13
C ASP A 42 -14.75 -13.75 16.38
N ASP A 43 -14.31 -14.77 17.13
CA ASP A 43 -13.41 -15.81 16.62
C ASP A 43 -14.04 -16.63 15.47
N ASN A 44 -15.36 -16.86 15.47
CA ASN A 44 -16.01 -17.60 14.38
C ASN A 44 -15.91 -16.81 13.07
N ALA A 45 -16.07 -15.48 13.11
CA ALA A 45 -15.90 -14.65 11.93
C ALA A 45 -14.43 -14.64 11.47
N ALA A 46 -13.48 -14.60 12.41
CA ALA A 46 -12.04 -14.69 12.11
C ALA A 46 -11.65 -16.02 11.46
N GLU A 47 -12.16 -17.13 11.98
CA GLU A 47 -11.89 -18.48 11.46
C GLU A 47 -12.61 -18.72 10.10
N LEU A 48 -13.77 -18.06 9.89
CA LEU A 48 -14.42 -17.99 8.57
C LEU A 48 -13.58 -17.22 7.55
N GLU A 49 -12.86 -16.15 7.94
CA GLU A 49 -11.92 -15.49 7.02
C GLU A 49 -10.90 -16.48 6.45
N GLY A 50 -10.36 -17.34 7.31
CA GLY A 50 -9.39 -18.35 6.93
C GLY A 50 -9.97 -19.41 5.97
N PHE A 51 -11.26 -19.74 6.08
CA PHE A 51 -11.97 -20.56 5.10
C PHE A 51 -12.21 -19.79 3.78
N ALA A 52 -12.94 -18.67 3.88
CA ALA A 52 -13.52 -17.97 2.75
C ALA A 52 -12.47 -17.32 1.85
N ARG A 53 -11.34 -16.85 2.40
CA ARG A 53 -10.33 -16.13 1.59
C ARG A 53 -9.46 -17.04 0.74
N ARG A 54 -9.38 -18.32 1.06
CA ARG A 54 -8.73 -19.33 0.19
C ARG A 54 -9.43 -19.41 -1.17
N LEU A 55 -10.75 -19.20 -1.21
CA LEU A 55 -11.55 -19.20 -2.44
C LEU A 55 -11.11 -18.12 -3.44
N TRP A 56 -10.53 -16.99 -3.01
CA TRP A 56 -10.04 -15.97 -3.94
C TRP A 56 -8.88 -16.45 -4.83
N GLY A 57 -8.18 -17.52 -4.44
CA GLY A 57 -7.17 -18.19 -5.27
C GLY A 57 -7.64 -19.53 -5.82
N ALA A 58 -8.36 -20.32 -5.01
CA ALA A 58 -8.85 -21.64 -5.41
C ALA A 58 -9.90 -21.58 -6.54
N VAL A 59 -10.84 -20.63 -6.49
CA VAL A 59 -11.88 -20.49 -7.52
C VAL A 59 -11.27 -20.15 -8.88
N PRO A 60 -10.38 -19.14 -9.02
CA PRO A 60 -9.67 -18.92 -10.27
C PRO A 60 -8.96 -20.17 -10.80
N ALA A 61 -8.20 -20.88 -9.96
CA ALA A 61 -7.54 -22.13 -10.36
C ALA A 61 -8.52 -23.19 -10.88
N GLY A 62 -9.67 -23.37 -10.20
CA GLY A 62 -10.71 -24.30 -10.61
C GLY A 62 -11.46 -23.91 -11.90
N ILE A 63 -11.45 -22.63 -12.27
CA ILE A 63 -12.03 -22.13 -13.54
C ILE A 63 -11.09 -22.40 -14.71
N GLY A 64 -9.80 -22.09 -14.57
CA GLY A 64 -8.84 -22.18 -15.68
C GLY A 64 -8.37 -23.59 -16.00
N MET A 65 -8.49 -24.53 -15.05
CA MET A 65 -8.05 -25.91 -15.23
C MET A 65 -9.20 -26.86 -15.60
N PRO A 66 -8.90 -27.95 -16.34
CA PRO A 66 -9.84 -29.05 -16.50
C PRO A 66 -10.30 -29.62 -15.16
N VAL A 67 -11.50 -30.20 -15.15
CA VAL A 67 -12.08 -30.81 -13.94
C VAL A 67 -11.14 -31.89 -13.40
N GLY A 68 -10.70 -31.73 -12.15
CA GLY A 68 -9.83 -32.68 -11.46
C GLY A 68 -8.34 -32.43 -11.64
N GLU A 69 -7.94 -31.44 -12.46
CA GLU A 69 -6.52 -31.14 -12.72
C GLU A 69 -6.02 -29.89 -11.97
N ASP A 70 -6.89 -29.15 -11.30
CA ASP A 70 -6.49 -27.98 -10.49
C ASP A 70 -5.77 -28.35 -9.18
N GLY A 71 -5.93 -29.58 -8.68
CA GLY A 71 -5.31 -30.06 -7.44
C GLY A 71 -5.88 -29.45 -6.16
N ILE A 72 -7.02 -28.74 -6.22
CA ILE A 72 -7.71 -28.20 -5.05
C ILE A 72 -8.60 -29.29 -4.44
N ASP A 73 -8.56 -29.43 -3.13
CA ASP A 73 -9.48 -30.29 -2.38
C ASP A 73 -10.86 -29.63 -2.27
N TRP A 74 -11.68 -29.83 -3.32
CA TRP A 74 -13.04 -29.30 -3.36
C TRP A 74 -13.95 -29.97 -2.32
N ASP A 75 -13.70 -31.24 -1.95
CA ASP A 75 -14.51 -31.96 -0.98
C ASP A 75 -14.42 -31.28 0.40
N ALA A 76 -13.22 -30.87 0.83
CA ALA A 76 -13.06 -30.08 2.06
C ALA A 76 -13.82 -28.74 2.04
N TYR A 77 -13.94 -28.08 0.88
CA TYR A 77 -14.79 -26.87 0.76
C TYR A 77 -16.28 -27.20 0.84
N MET A 78 -16.71 -28.34 0.31
CA MET A 78 -18.10 -28.79 0.38
C MET A 78 -18.49 -29.15 1.81
N ASP A 79 -17.65 -29.92 2.49
CA ASP A 79 -17.81 -30.25 3.91
C ASP A 79 -17.85 -28.97 4.74
N GLY A 80 -16.94 -28.04 4.49
CA GLY A 80 -16.91 -26.75 5.20
C GLY A 80 -18.14 -25.89 4.97
N ILE A 81 -18.72 -25.90 3.76
CA ILE A 81 -20.00 -25.24 3.50
C ILE A 81 -21.13 -25.94 4.26
N GLU A 82 -21.18 -27.26 4.25
CA GLU A 82 -22.24 -28.04 4.88
C GLU A 82 -22.31 -27.80 6.39
N HIS A 83 -21.17 -27.90 7.09
CA HIS A 83 -21.11 -27.65 8.53
C HIS A 83 -21.20 -26.15 8.86
N GLY A 84 -20.66 -25.28 8.00
CA GLY A 84 -20.60 -23.83 8.23
C GLY A 84 -21.95 -23.12 8.15
N VAL A 85 -22.92 -23.67 7.42
CA VAL A 85 -24.25 -23.05 7.21
C VAL A 85 -25.37 -23.67 8.03
N ASP A 86 -25.17 -24.85 8.62
CA ASP A 86 -26.15 -25.48 9.52
C ASP A 86 -26.15 -24.84 10.91
N PRO A 87 -27.23 -24.17 11.35
CA PRO A 87 -27.31 -23.55 12.67
C PRO A 87 -27.24 -24.53 13.85
N ASN A 88 -27.40 -25.83 13.62
CA ASN A 88 -27.31 -26.87 14.66
C ASN A 88 -25.91 -27.48 14.77
N ASP A 89 -25.02 -27.21 13.82
CA ASP A 89 -23.65 -27.72 13.84
C ASP A 89 -22.77 -26.90 14.79
N SER A 90 -21.79 -27.57 15.41
CA SER A 90 -20.79 -26.94 16.27
C SER A 90 -19.82 -26.01 15.53
N GLU A 91 -19.74 -26.12 14.21
CA GLU A 91 -18.90 -25.29 13.34
C GLU A 91 -19.68 -24.21 12.59
N TYR A 92 -20.95 -24.00 12.92
CA TYR A 92 -21.78 -22.94 12.34
C TYR A 92 -21.07 -21.59 12.38
N TRP A 93 -21.00 -20.93 11.22
CA TRP A 93 -20.34 -19.62 11.11
C TRP A 93 -21.03 -18.55 11.93
N GLY A 94 -22.32 -18.69 12.21
CA GLY A 94 -23.13 -17.69 12.90
C GLY A 94 -23.97 -16.87 11.93
N ALA A 95 -25.07 -16.32 12.46
CA ALA A 95 -25.92 -15.40 11.70
C ALA A 95 -25.24 -14.03 11.60
N ALA A 96 -25.15 -13.47 10.39
CA ALA A 96 -24.60 -12.13 10.21
C ALA A 96 -25.53 -11.05 10.77
N VAL A 97 -24.94 -10.05 11.44
CA VAL A 97 -25.61 -8.82 11.88
C VAL A 97 -25.20 -7.62 11.02
N ASP A 98 -25.69 -6.41 11.36
CA ASP A 98 -25.30 -5.19 10.66
C ASP A 98 -23.80 -4.91 10.83
N LYS A 99 -23.13 -4.55 9.72
CA LYS A 99 -21.69 -4.24 9.67
C LYS A 99 -20.79 -5.37 10.21
N ASP A 100 -21.19 -6.61 9.97
CA ASP A 100 -20.50 -7.83 10.42
C ASP A 100 -19.45 -8.31 9.40
N GLN A 101 -18.32 -8.81 9.88
CA GLN A 101 -17.26 -9.40 9.06
C GLN A 101 -17.77 -10.59 8.21
N ARG A 102 -18.75 -11.35 8.68
CA ARG A 102 -19.39 -12.43 7.91
C ARG A 102 -19.96 -11.96 6.58
N LEU A 103 -20.48 -10.73 6.53
CA LEU A 103 -21.01 -10.15 5.27
C LEU A 103 -19.91 -9.96 4.22
N VAL A 104 -18.67 -9.72 4.67
CA VAL A 104 -17.50 -9.62 3.80
C VAL A 104 -17.16 -11.01 3.22
N GLU A 105 -17.16 -12.02 4.08
CA GLU A 105 -16.76 -13.38 3.73
C GLU A 105 -17.82 -14.14 2.92
N MET A 106 -19.06 -13.64 2.85
CA MET A 106 -20.08 -14.12 1.90
C MET A 106 -19.70 -13.89 0.43
N ALA A 107 -18.91 -12.85 0.13
CA ALA A 107 -18.54 -12.46 -1.22
C ALA A 107 -17.75 -13.52 -2.01
N PRO A 108 -16.65 -14.12 -1.48
CA PRO A 108 -15.95 -15.19 -2.17
C PRO A 108 -16.84 -16.42 -2.45
N ILE A 109 -17.76 -16.77 -1.55
CA ILE A 109 -18.72 -17.87 -1.77
C ILE A 109 -19.69 -17.48 -2.90
N GLY A 110 -20.22 -16.26 -2.90
CA GLY A 110 -21.03 -15.74 -3.99
C GLY A 110 -20.31 -15.74 -5.35
N PHE A 111 -19.03 -15.32 -5.36
CA PHE A 111 -18.17 -15.37 -6.54
C PHE A 111 -18.01 -16.80 -7.06
N ALA A 112 -17.75 -17.74 -6.17
CA ALA A 112 -17.62 -19.14 -6.49
C ALA A 112 -18.94 -19.68 -7.11
N LEU A 113 -20.11 -19.35 -6.53
CA LEU A 113 -21.41 -19.83 -7.03
C LEU A 113 -21.71 -19.28 -8.41
N ALA A 114 -21.28 -18.04 -8.68
CA ALA A 114 -21.49 -17.37 -9.95
C ALA A 114 -20.66 -17.97 -11.10
N THR A 115 -19.49 -18.53 -10.79
CA THR A 115 -18.50 -18.97 -11.80
C THR A 115 -18.43 -20.49 -11.96
N MET A 116 -18.56 -21.24 -10.86
CA MET A 116 -18.32 -22.70 -10.85
C MET A 116 -19.39 -23.51 -10.10
N PRO A 117 -20.70 -23.28 -10.37
CA PRO A 117 -21.79 -23.93 -9.61
C PRO A 117 -21.77 -25.46 -9.70
N ASP A 118 -21.13 -26.03 -10.72
CA ASP A 118 -21.05 -27.47 -10.92
C ASP A 118 -20.17 -28.16 -9.88
N LYS A 119 -19.15 -27.46 -9.37
CA LYS A 119 -18.27 -27.98 -8.32
C LYS A 119 -18.79 -27.68 -6.92
N ILE A 120 -19.37 -26.50 -6.70
CA ILE A 120 -19.65 -26.02 -5.34
C ILE A 120 -21.13 -25.91 -4.96
N TRP A 121 -22.04 -26.10 -5.91
CA TRP A 121 -23.47 -26.05 -5.64
C TRP A 121 -24.13 -27.37 -5.96
N LYS A 122 -23.92 -27.93 -7.17
CA LYS A 122 -24.58 -29.17 -7.58
C LYS A 122 -24.40 -30.33 -6.57
N PRO A 123 -23.21 -30.57 -5.99
CA PRO A 123 -23.01 -31.69 -5.07
C PRO A 123 -23.73 -31.55 -3.72
N LEU A 124 -24.07 -30.34 -3.29
CA LEU A 124 -24.70 -30.09 -2.00
C LEU A 124 -26.07 -30.77 -1.89
N THR A 125 -26.40 -31.22 -0.67
CA THR A 125 -27.73 -31.73 -0.36
C THR A 125 -28.80 -30.63 -0.55
N PRO A 126 -30.09 -30.98 -0.77
CA PRO A 126 -31.16 -29.99 -0.83
C PRO A 126 -31.26 -29.11 0.42
N GLU A 127 -30.98 -29.68 1.59
CA GLU A 127 -30.99 -28.96 2.87
C GLU A 127 -29.86 -27.93 2.94
N THR A 128 -28.62 -28.35 2.66
CA THR A 128 -27.46 -27.45 2.64
C THR A 128 -27.63 -26.34 1.62
N LYS A 129 -28.19 -26.62 0.44
CA LYS A 129 -28.51 -25.60 -0.58
C LYS A 129 -29.46 -24.53 -0.02
N MET A 130 -30.51 -24.94 0.70
CA MET A 130 -31.47 -24.03 1.30
C MET A 130 -30.82 -23.19 2.41
N GLN A 131 -30.03 -23.81 3.28
CA GLN A 131 -29.31 -23.13 4.37
C GLN A 131 -28.29 -22.12 3.82
N LEU A 132 -27.46 -22.53 2.87
CA LEU A 132 -26.47 -21.65 2.21
C LEU A 132 -27.16 -20.47 1.52
N ALA A 133 -28.22 -20.72 0.74
CA ALA A 133 -28.96 -19.65 0.08
C ALA A 133 -29.56 -18.67 1.10
N THR A 134 -30.09 -19.17 2.22
CA THR A 134 -30.65 -18.35 3.30
C THR A 134 -29.56 -17.51 3.96
N TRP A 135 -28.43 -18.12 4.29
CA TRP A 135 -27.29 -17.46 4.92
C TRP A 135 -26.74 -16.33 4.04
N LEU A 136 -26.53 -16.60 2.75
CA LEU A 136 -26.10 -15.58 1.78
C LEU A 136 -27.15 -14.47 1.59
N MET A 137 -28.44 -14.83 1.52
CA MET A 137 -29.51 -13.85 1.37
C MET A 137 -29.63 -12.86 2.52
N ALA A 138 -29.14 -13.22 3.71
CA ALA A 138 -29.13 -12.33 4.87
C ALA A 138 -28.42 -10.99 4.57
N LEU A 139 -27.41 -10.98 3.71
CA LEU A 139 -26.69 -9.76 3.32
C LEU A 139 -27.60 -8.68 2.73
N ASN A 140 -28.67 -9.08 2.02
CA ASN A 140 -29.64 -8.14 1.46
C ASN A 140 -30.55 -7.50 2.53
N GLN A 141 -30.57 -8.05 3.74
CA GLN A 141 -31.37 -7.57 4.87
C GLN A 141 -30.55 -6.82 5.93
N ARG A 142 -29.22 -6.74 5.75
CA ARG A 142 -28.30 -6.08 6.68
C ARG A 142 -27.79 -4.74 6.16
N THR A 143 -27.51 -3.85 7.10
CA THR A 143 -26.81 -2.60 6.85
C THR A 143 -25.33 -2.87 6.66
N THR A 144 -24.75 -2.44 5.54
CA THR A 144 -23.31 -2.44 5.29
C THR A 144 -22.77 -1.01 5.36
N PRO A 145 -21.47 -0.82 5.67
CA PRO A 145 -20.80 0.45 5.42
C PRO A 145 -21.01 0.91 3.97
N ASN A 146 -21.16 2.22 3.77
CA ASN A 146 -21.38 2.82 2.45
C ASN A 146 -20.03 3.04 1.74
N ASN A 147 -19.40 1.95 1.31
CA ASN A 147 -18.09 1.91 0.67
C ASN A 147 -17.97 0.65 -0.22
N ASN A 148 -16.76 0.14 -0.45
CA ASN A 148 -16.46 -1.09 -1.19
C ASN A 148 -17.30 -2.31 -0.81
N TRP A 149 -17.92 -2.35 0.38
CA TRP A 149 -18.80 -3.44 0.81
C TRP A 149 -20.01 -3.67 -0.12
N HIS A 150 -20.38 -2.68 -0.94
CA HIS A 150 -21.39 -2.86 -1.98
C HIS A 150 -21.05 -3.99 -2.95
N PHE A 151 -19.76 -4.24 -3.26
CA PHE A 151 -19.40 -5.36 -4.13
C PHE A 151 -19.68 -6.73 -3.50
N PHE A 152 -19.71 -6.85 -2.17
CA PHE A 152 -20.08 -8.11 -1.52
C PHE A 152 -21.54 -8.45 -1.82
N ARG A 153 -22.42 -7.44 -1.81
CA ARG A 153 -23.81 -7.58 -2.27
C ARG A 153 -23.91 -7.99 -3.71
N VAL A 154 -23.06 -7.44 -4.58
CA VAL A 154 -23.02 -7.79 -6.00
C VAL A 154 -22.69 -9.27 -6.17
N PHE A 155 -21.58 -9.77 -5.61
CA PHE A 155 -21.18 -11.17 -5.81
C PHE A 155 -22.15 -12.18 -5.21
N VAL A 156 -22.69 -11.88 -4.02
CA VAL A 156 -23.71 -12.73 -3.40
C VAL A 156 -24.93 -12.88 -4.33
N ASN A 157 -25.46 -11.78 -4.85
CA ASN A 157 -26.65 -11.83 -5.70
C ASN A 157 -26.36 -12.43 -7.09
N LEU A 158 -25.16 -12.24 -7.66
CA LEU A 158 -24.75 -12.95 -8.87
C LEU A 158 -24.69 -14.47 -8.65
N GLY A 159 -24.11 -14.91 -7.54
CA GLY A 159 -24.03 -16.33 -7.18
C GLY A 159 -25.41 -16.96 -6.98
N LEU A 160 -26.27 -16.32 -6.19
CA LEU A 160 -27.65 -16.78 -5.96
C LEU A 160 -28.47 -16.82 -7.26
N CYS A 161 -28.31 -15.83 -8.13
CA CYS A 161 -28.93 -15.82 -9.46
C CYS A 161 -28.46 -17.01 -10.31
N ARG A 162 -27.16 -17.30 -10.32
CA ARG A 162 -26.56 -18.37 -11.12
C ARG A 162 -27.11 -19.77 -10.79
N VAL A 163 -27.44 -19.98 -9.51
CA VAL A 163 -27.93 -21.27 -9.00
C VAL A 163 -29.46 -21.34 -8.89
N GLY A 164 -30.17 -20.28 -9.31
CA GLY A 164 -31.63 -20.23 -9.28
C GLY A 164 -32.24 -20.02 -7.89
N ALA A 165 -31.45 -19.56 -6.91
CA ALA A 165 -31.93 -19.21 -5.58
C ALA A 165 -32.57 -17.81 -5.55
N GLN A 166 -33.28 -17.50 -4.46
CA GLN A 166 -33.79 -16.15 -4.24
C GLN A 166 -32.63 -15.15 -4.24
N HIS A 167 -32.80 -14.01 -4.92
CA HIS A 167 -31.80 -12.95 -5.04
C HIS A 167 -32.49 -11.60 -5.24
N SER A 168 -31.73 -10.51 -5.01
CA SER A 168 -32.19 -9.13 -5.15
C SER A 168 -31.50 -8.42 -6.32
N LEU A 169 -32.15 -8.39 -7.48
CA LEU A 169 -31.65 -7.63 -8.64
C LEU A 169 -31.62 -6.12 -8.36
N SER A 170 -32.61 -5.59 -7.65
CA SER A 170 -32.63 -4.18 -7.26
C SER A 170 -31.52 -3.83 -6.29
N GLY A 171 -31.26 -4.69 -5.29
CA GLY A 171 -30.15 -4.52 -4.35
C GLY A 171 -28.79 -4.60 -5.03
N LEU A 172 -28.62 -5.49 -6.00
CA LEU A 172 -27.41 -5.58 -6.81
C LEU A 172 -27.20 -4.31 -7.65
N HIS A 173 -28.22 -3.83 -8.37
CA HIS A 173 -28.09 -2.62 -9.18
C HIS A 173 -27.82 -1.38 -8.33
N ALA A 174 -28.53 -1.20 -7.22
CA ALA A 174 -28.28 -0.10 -6.29
C ALA A 174 -26.84 -0.11 -5.75
N ALA A 175 -26.30 -1.30 -5.45
CA ALA A 175 -24.91 -1.46 -5.02
C ALA A 175 -23.90 -1.08 -6.12
N LEU A 176 -24.19 -1.40 -7.40
CA LEU A 176 -23.35 -0.97 -8.52
C LEU A 176 -23.47 0.53 -8.81
N ASP A 177 -24.67 1.10 -8.67
CA ASP A 177 -24.94 2.52 -8.94
C ASP A 177 -24.25 3.44 -7.93
N ALA A 178 -24.07 3.00 -6.68
CA ALA A 178 -23.35 3.75 -5.65
C ALA A 178 -21.93 4.16 -6.08
N PHE A 179 -21.24 3.34 -6.86
CA PHE A 179 -19.88 3.64 -7.33
C PHE A 179 -19.82 4.78 -8.35
N GLU A 180 -20.94 5.12 -9.00
CA GLU A 180 -20.99 6.25 -9.93
C GLU A 180 -20.85 7.59 -9.19
N GLU A 181 -21.35 7.68 -7.96
CA GLU A 181 -21.20 8.86 -7.10
C GLU A 181 -19.76 9.06 -6.60
N TRP A 182 -18.98 7.97 -6.57
CA TRP A 182 -17.61 7.97 -6.06
C TRP A 182 -16.55 8.02 -7.15
N TYR A 183 -16.94 8.06 -8.42
CA TYR A 183 -16.01 8.19 -9.52
C TYR A 183 -15.48 9.63 -9.61
N LEU A 184 -14.16 9.79 -9.53
CA LEU A 184 -13.50 11.10 -9.46
C LEU A 184 -12.94 11.57 -10.81
N GLY A 185 -13.04 10.74 -11.84
CA GLY A 185 -12.36 10.95 -13.12
C GLY A 185 -11.06 10.15 -13.23
N ASP A 186 -10.56 10.01 -14.45
CA ASP A 186 -9.25 9.40 -14.77
C ASP A 186 -9.02 8.01 -14.16
N GLY A 187 -10.08 7.22 -14.01
CA GLY A 187 -10.02 5.89 -13.40
C GLY A 187 -9.98 5.88 -11.86
N TRP A 188 -9.91 7.04 -11.20
CA TRP A 188 -9.89 7.15 -9.75
C TRP A 188 -11.30 7.10 -9.14
N TYR A 189 -11.39 6.49 -7.97
CA TYR A 189 -12.58 6.45 -7.14
C TYR A 189 -12.27 6.94 -5.72
N SER A 190 -13.28 7.41 -4.99
CA SER A 190 -13.25 7.38 -3.53
C SER A 190 -13.87 6.06 -3.02
N ASP A 191 -13.47 5.63 -1.82
CA ASP A 191 -14.10 4.47 -1.17
C ASP A 191 -15.18 4.97 -0.21
N GLY A 192 -16.37 5.27 -0.75
CA GLY A 192 -17.37 6.03 -0.01
C GLY A 192 -17.02 7.52 0.09
N SER A 193 -17.57 8.19 1.11
CA SER A 193 -17.28 9.60 1.42
C SER A 193 -15.94 9.76 2.15
N THR A 194 -14.86 9.32 1.51
CA THR A 194 -13.50 9.29 2.06
C THR A 194 -12.54 10.15 1.24
N GLN A 195 -11.50 10.68 1.90
CA GLN A 195 -10.44 11.46 1.24
C GLN A 195 -9.28 10.58 0.77
N GLN A 196 -9.17 9.35 1.29
CA GLN A 196 -8.06 8.47 0.97
C GLN A 196 -8.08 7.94 -0.46
N ARG A 197 -6.90 7.83 -1.06
CA ARG A 197 -6.65 7.21 -2.36
C ARG A 197 -5.59 6.12 -2.23
N ASP A 198 -5.92 5.12 -1.43
CA ASP A 198 -5.06 3.95 -1.21
C ASP A 198 -5.46 2.76 -2.08
N TYR A 199 -4.83 1.62 -1.82
CA TYR A 199 -5.00 0.38 -2.58
C TYR A 199 -6.41 -0.23 -2.53
N TYR A 200 -7.36 0.29 -1.75
CA TYR A 200 -8.75 -0.12 -1.89
C TYR A 200 -9.33 0.23 -3.25
N ILE A 201 -8.84 1.30 -3.89
CA ILE A 201 -9.22 1.62 -5.26
C ILE A 201 -8.84 0.47 -6.20
N THR A 202 -7.68 -0.16 -5.98
CA THR A 202 -7.18 -1.21 -6.87
C THR A 202 -7.75 -2.59 -6.50
N PHE A 203 -7.50 -3.10 -5.29
CA PHE A 203 -7.90 -4.47 -4.91
C PHE A 203 -9.33 -4.60 -4.37
N ALA A 204 -10.05 -3.49 -4.15
CA ALA A 204 -11.42 -3.51 -3.61
C ALA A 204 -12.45 -2.73 -4.44
N ILE A 205 -12.06 -1.98 -5.47
CA ILE A 205 -13.00 -1.38 -6.42
C ILE A 205 -12.73 -1.92 -7.82
N HIS A 206 -11.55 -1.66 -8.38
CA HIS A 206 -11.23 -2.13 -9.74
C HIS A 206 -11.13 -3.65 -9.84
N PHE A 207 -10.50 -4.33 -8.88
CA PHE A 207 -10.47 -5.79 -8.87
C PHE A 207 -11.88 -6.38 -8.91
N TYR A 208 -12.81 -5.87 -8.09
CA TYR A 208 -14.17 -6.38 -8.06
C TYR A 208 -14.99 -5.97 -9.29
N SER A 209 -14.76 -4.77 -9.85
CA SER A 209 -15.42 -4.35 -11.09
C SER A 209 -14.97 -5.20 -12.28
N LEU A 210 -13.69 -5.59 -12.34
CA LEU A 210 -13.14 -6.48 -13.38
C LEU A 210 -13.59 -7.93 -13.19
N ALA A 211 -13.65 -8.42 -11.94
CA ALA A 211 -14.24 -9.73 -11.64
C ALA A 211 -15.74 -9.78 -11.99
N TYR A 212 -16.48 -8.70 -11.71
CA TYR A 212 -17.87 -8.54 -12.16
C TYR A 212 -17.98 -8.64 -13.67
N VAL A 213 -17.15 -7.88 -14.42
CA VAL A 213 -17.12 -7.92 -15.89
C VAL A 213 -16.91 -9.35 -16.39
N PHE A 214 -15.91 -10.05 -15.84
CA PHE A 214 -15.63 -11.44 -16.20
C PHE A 214 -16.87 -12.34 -16.03
N ILE A 215 -17.56 -12.25 -14.88
CA ILE A 215 -18.76 -13.06 -14.58
C ILE A 215 -19.88 -12.74 -15.55
N VAL A 216 -20.24 -11.47 -15.72
CA VAL A 216 -21.42 -11.09 -16.50
C VAL A 216 -21.23 -11.24 -18.01
N THR A 217 -19.99 -11.45 -18.48
CA THR A 217 -19.68 -11.83 -19.86
C THR A 217 -19.74 -13.33 -20.12
N GLN A 218 -19.89 -14.17 -19.08
CA GLN A 218 -20.03 -15.61 -19.27
C GLN A 218 -21.35 -15.99 -19.95
N PRO A 219 -21.42 -17.14 -20.67
CA PRO A 219 -22.58 -17.54 -21.45
C PRO A 219 -23.92 -17.53 -20.69
N PHE A 220 -23.91 -17.85 -19.39
CA PHE A 220 -25.14 -17.83 -18.57
C PHE A 220 -25.72 -16.42 -18.40
N PHE A 221 -24.86 -15.41 -18.20
CA PHE A 221 -25.28 -14.03 -17.95
C PHE A 221 -25.38 -13.19 -19.22
N ALA A 222 -24.73 -13.62 -20.31
CA ALA A 222 -24.73 -12.91 -21.59
C ALA A 222 -26.16 -12.61 -22.07
N GLY A 223 -26.43 -11.34 -22.37
CA GLY A 223 -27.75 -10.88 -22.81
C GLY A 223 -28.82 -10.74 -21.70
N SER A 224 -28.50 -11.09 -20.45
CA SER A 224 -29.38 -10.84 -19.30
C SER A 224 -29.33 -9.36 -18.86
N ARG A 225 -30.28 -8.94 -18.03
CA ARG A 225 -30.28 -7.59 -17.41
C ARG A 225 -29.04 -7.30 -16.55
N LEU A 226 -28.35 -8.34 -16.09
CA LEU A 226 -27.10 -8.24 -15.33
C LEU A 226 -25.89 -7.97 -16.24
N SER A 227 -25.96 -8.30 -17.53
CA SER A 227 -24.89 -8.07 -18.51
C SER A 227 -25.13 -6.76 -19.26
N ASN A 228 -25.03 -5.64 -18.54
CA ASN A 228 -25.18 -4.30 -19.12
C ASN A 228 -23.91 -3.90 -19.91
N PRO A 229 -23.97 -3.76 -21.25
CA PRO A 229 -22.80 -3.46 -22.07
C PRO A 229 -22.17 -2.09 -21.76
N GLU A 230 -22.98 -1.08 -21.42
CA GLU A 230 -22.49 0.26 -21.09
C GLU A 230 -21.66 0.24 -19.80
N ARG A 231 -22.13 -0.47 -18.77
CA ARG A 231 -21.39 -0.60 -17.51
C ARG A 231 -20.10 -1.38 -17.70
N ILE A 232 -20.15 -2.48 -18.47
CA ILE A 232 -18.96 -3.26 -18.81
C ILE A 232 -17.91 -2.37 -19.50
N ALA A 233 -18.31 -1.59 -20.51
CA ALA A 233 -17.43 -0.67 -21.21
C ALA A 233 -16.86 0.40 -20.26
N LYS A 234 -17.69 0.99 -19.37
CA LYS A 234 -17.23 1.96 -18.36
C LYS A 234 -16.20 1.38 -17.42
N TYR A 235 -16.42 0.19 -16.86
CA TYR A 235 -15.47 -0.43 -15.94
C TYR A 235 -14.14 -0.75 -16.62
N LYS A 236 -14.16 -1.28 -17.85
CA LYS A 236 -12.94 -1.49 -18.64
C LYS A 236 -12.20 -0.19 -18.93
N ALA A 237 -12.91 0.84 -19.38
CA ALA A 237 -12.31 2.14 -19.71
C ALA A 237 -11.69 2.82 -18.49
N ARG A 238 -12.39 2.83 -17.35
CA ARG A 238 -11.89 3.39 -16.09
C ARG A 238 -10.67 2.62 -15.58
N ALA A 239 -10.66 1.29 -15.70
CA ALA A 239 -9.50 0.48 -15.34
C ALA A 239 -8.30 0.77 -16.26
N ALA A 240 -8.52 0.93 -17.56
CA ALA A 240 -7.45 1.30 -18.50
C ALA A 240 -6.85 2.68 -18.21
N LEU A 241 -7.67 3.65 -17.78
CA LEU A 241 -7.18 4.96 -17.33
C LEU A 241 -6.33 4.83 -16.06
N LEU A 242 -6.84 4.13 -15.03
CA LEU A 242 -6.09 3.95 -13.78
C LEU A 242 -4.75 3.24 -14.02
N ALA A 243 -4.68 2.28 -14.95
CA ALA A 243 -3.45 1.56 -15.24
C ALA A 243 -2.26 2.47 -15.60
N LYS A 244 -2.53 3.61 -16.26
CA LYS A 244 -1.51 4.61 -16.62
C LYS A 244 -0.91 5.31 -15.40
N ASP A 245 -1.69 5.49 -14.34
CA ASP A 245 -1.21 6.06 -13.07
C ASP A 245 -0.63 4.98 -12.13
N PHE A 246 -1.29 3.83 -12.06
CA PHE A 246 -0.98 2.79 -11.09
C PHE A 246 0.35 2.09 -11.37
N VAL A 247 0.83 2.09 -12.61
CA VAL A 247 2.15 1.54 -12.96
C VAL A 247 3.29 2.21 -12.19
N HIS A 248 3.15 3.49 -11.85
CA HIS A 248 4.14 4.27 -11.10
C HIS A 248 4.25 3.89 -9.61
N TRP A 249 3.29 3.12 -9.08
CA TRP A 249 3.30 2.66 -7.70
C TRP A 249 4.19 1.44 -7.47
N PHE A 250 4.76 0.90 -8.55
CA PHE A 250 5.65 -0.25 -8.54
C PHE A 250 7.04 0.17 -8.99
N ASP A 251 8.03 -0.35 -8.30
CA ASP A 251 9.39 -0.33 -8.77
C ASP A 251 9.49 -1.19 -10.06
N PRO A 252 9.90 -0.61 -11.21
CA PRO A 252 9.79 -1.27 -12.50
C PRO A 252 10.67 -2.51 -12.63
N ASP A 253 11.79 -2.56 -11.91
CA ASP A 253 12.78 -3.62 -11.97
C ASP A 253 12.52 -4.74 -10.97
N THR A 254 12.23 -4.39 -9.73
CA THR A 254 12.05 -5.37 -8.64
C THR A 254 10.60 -5.83 -8.50
N GLY A 255 9.63 -5.00 -8.92
CA GLY A 255 8.20 -5.21 -8.68
C GLY A 255 7.72 -4.83 -7.28
N ALA A 256 8.58 -4.27 -6.42
CA ALA A 256 8.19 -3.78 -5.11
C ALA A 256 7.16 -2.65 -5.22
N SER A 257 6.08 -2.69 -4.44
CA SER A 257 5.07 -1.63 -4.40
C SER A 257 5.37 -0.62 -3.27
N ILE A 258 5.06 0.66 -3.49
CA ILE A 258 5.17 1.71 -2.47
C ILE A 258 4.15 1.46 -1.34
N PRO A 259 4.55 1.09 -0.11
CA PRO A 259 3.58 0.89 0.96
C PRO A 259 2.90 2.21 1.34
N PHE A 260 1.58 2.25 1.21
CA PHE A 260 0.77 3.42 1.49
C PHE A 260 -0.65 3.03 1.91
N GLY A 261 -1.17 3.75 2.91
CA GLY A 261 -2.53 3.57 3.39
C GLY A 261 -2.76 2.32 4.24
N ARG A 262 -4.03 1.90 4.29
CA ARG A 262 -4.51 0.81 5.16
C ARG A 262 -4.40 -0.56 4.51
N SER A 263 -4.51 -1.60 5.33
CA SER A 263 -4.58 -3.01 4.92
C SER A 263 -3.35 -3.50 4.15
N LEU A 264 -2.19 -2.93 4.45
CA LEU A 264 -0.92 -3.36 3.84
C LEU A 264 -0.60 -4.83 4.14
N THR A 265 -1.21 -5.42 5.18
CA THR A 265 -1.07 -6.85 5.48
C THR A 265 -1.52 -7.79 4.36
N TYR A 266 -2.26 -7.28 3.38
CA TYR A 266 -2.70 -8.04 2.21
C TYR A 266 -1.61 -8.17 1.13
N ARG A 267 -0.49 -7.44 1.26
CA ARG A 267 0.75 -7.60 0.48
C ARG A 267 0.50 -7.64 -1.04
N PHE A 268 0.63 -8.82 -1.65
CA PHE A 268 0.52 -9.01 -3.09
C PHE A 268 -0.93 -8.88 -3.63
N ALA A 269 -1.94 -8.70 -2.77
CA ALA A 269 -3.28 -8.28 -3.21
C ALA A 269 -3.22 -7.00 -4.06
N ILE A 270 -2.24 -6.12 -3.83
CA ILE A 270 -1.99 -4.90 -4.59
C ILE A 270 -1.84 -5.19 -6.10
N ALA A 271 -1.28 -6.35 -6.49
CA ALA A 271 -1.10 -6.71 -7.90
C ALA A 271 -2.33 -7.40 -8.53
N SER A 272 -3.40 -7.64 -7.78
CA SER A 272 -4.63 -8.27 -8.28
C SER A 272 -5.30 -7.47 -9.40
N PHE A 273 -5.13 -6.15 -9.40
CA PHE A 273 -5.60 -5.26 -10.47
C PHE A 273 -5.03 -5.64 -11.84
N TRP A 274 -3.71 -5.87 -11.93
CA TRP A 274 -3.04 -6.25 -13.18
C TRP A 274 -3.57 -7.59 -13.72
N GLY A 275 -3.75 -8.56 -12.83
CA GLY A 275 -4.38 -9.83 -13.18
C GLY A 275 -5.84 -9.67 -13.62
N GLY A 276 -6.59 -8.79 -12.97
CA GLY A 276 -7.96 -8.44 -13.34
C GLY A 276 -8.07 -7.82 -14.73
N LEU A 277 -7.10 -6.98 -15.15
CA LEU A 277 -7.07 -6.42 -16.51
C LEU A 277 -6.96 -7.52 -17.57
N ALA A 278 -6.06 -8.49 -17.34
CA ALA A 278 -5.91 -9.64 -18.21
C ALA A 278 -7.18 -10.51 -18.24
N LEU A 279 -7.76 -10.80 -17.06
CA LEU A 279 -8.97 -11.62 -16.94
C LEU A 279 -10.17 -10.99 -17.67
N ALA A 280 -10.37 -9.69 -17.51
CA ALA A 280 -11.48 -8.98 -18.11
C ALA A 280 -11.22 -8.60 -19.58
N GLY A 281 -10.03 -8.87 -20.13
CA GLY A 281 -9.66 -8.47 -21.49
C GLY A 281 -9.73 -6.94 -21.66
N VAL A 282 -9.03 -6.21 -20.80
CA VAL A 282 -8.89 -4.75 -20.89
C VAL A 282 -7.66 -4.42 -21.74
N GLU A 283 -7.87 -3.64 -22.78
CA GLU A 283 -6.79 -3.07 -23.57
C GLU A 283 -6.35 -1.74 -22.96
N VAL A 284 -5.05 -1.60 -22.73
CA VAL A 284 -4.45 -0.38 -22.20
C VAL A 284 -3.47 0.15 -23.24
N GLU A 285 -3.73 1.35 -23.72
CA GLU A 285 -2.91 2.01 -24.73
C GLU A 285 -1.43 2.07 -24.30
N GLY A 286 -0.53 1.61 -25.18
CA GLY A 286 0.91 1.56 -24.93
C GLY A 286 1.38 0.41 -24.02
N MET A 287 0.46 -0.36 -23.42
CA MET A 287 0.78 -1.43 -22.49
C MET A 287 0.29 -2.78 -23.02
N SER A 288 1.22 -3.59 -23.54
CA SER A 288 0.90 -4.92 -24.04
C SER A 288 0.62 -5.92 -22.91
N LEU A 289 0.02 -7.06 -23.25
CA LEU A 289 -0.23 -8.14 -22.30
C LEU A 289 1.06 -8.64 -21.62
N GLY A 290 2.20 -8.62 -22.33
CA GLY A 290 3.51 -8.95 -21.78
C GLY A 290 4.00 -7.96 -20.72
N VAL A 291 3.65 -6.67 -20.85
CA VAL A 291 3.96 -5.64 -19.84
C VAL A 291 3.09 -5.86 -18.59
N ILE A 292 1.79 -6.08 -18.76
CA ILE A 292 0.85 -6.39 -17.65
C ILE A 292 1.33 -7.64 -16.89
N LYS A 293 1.64 -8.72 -17.62
CA LYS A 293 2.20 -9.95 -17.07
C LYS A 293 3.50 -9.69 -16.31
N GLY A 294 4.38 -8.86 -16.86
CA GLY A 294 5.65 -8.52 -16.23
C GLY A 294 5.50 -7.79 -14.90
N ILE A 295 4.65 -6.76 -14.84
CA ILE A 295 4.40 -6.01 -13.59
C ILE A 295 3.88 -6.97 -12.50
N TRP A 296 2.88 -7.79 -12.87
CA TRP A 296 2.27 -8.76 -11.97
C TRP A 296 3.25 -9.82 -11.47
N LEU A 297 4.00 -10.47 -12.36
CA LEU A 297 4.95 -11.53 -11.98
C LEU A 297 6.13 -11.00 -11.15
N ARG A 298 6.66 -9.80 -11.45
CA ARG A 298 7.71 -9.18 -10.62
C ARG A 298 7.22 -8.93 -9.20
N ASN A 299 6.00 -8.41 -9.03
CA ASN A 299 5.43 -8.19 -7.70
C ASN A 299 5.20 -9.51 -6.94
N LEU A 300 4.67 -10.54 -7.60
CA LEU A 300 4.52 -11.86 -6.98
C LEU A 300 5.86 -12.44 -6.54
N ARG A 301 6.90 -12.37 -7.38
CA ARG A 301 8.26 -12.81 -7.01
C ARG A 301 8.82 -12.02 -5.85
N TRP A 302 8.66 -10.69 -5.86
CA TRP A 302 9.12 -9.83 -4.76
C TRP A 302 8.56 -10.25 -3.41
N TRP A 303 7.27 -10.60 -3.36
CA TRP A 303 6.62 -11.04 -2.13
C TRP A 303 6.95 -12.48 -1.78
N LEU A 304 6.80 -13.43 -2.70
CA LEU A 304 6.94 -14.86 -2.41
C LEU A 304 8.39 -15.29 -2.15
N TRP A 305 9.37 -14.43 -2.45
CA TRP A 305 10.77 -14.67 -2.09
C TRP A 305 11.19 -14.04 -0.76
N LYS A 306 10.32 -13.27 -0.09
CA LYS A 306 10.52 -12.82 1.29
C LYS A 306 10.07 -13.89 2.26
N LYS A 307 10.99 -14.54 2.95
CA LYS A 307 10.66 -15.64 3.87
C LYS A 307 10.00 -15.14 5.16
N GLU A 308 10.26 -13.89 5.51
CA GLU A 308 9.88 -13.26 6.77
C GLU A 308 8.37 -12.95 6.86
N ILE A 309 7.64 -13.02 5.74
CA ILE A 309 6.18 -12.84 5.72
C ILE A 309 5.40 -14.08 6.20
N PHE A 310 6.09 -15.21 6.35
CA PHE A 310 5.52 -16.47 6.79
C PHE A 310 5.77 -16.69 8.27
N ASN A 311 4.78 -17.27 8.95
CA ASN A 311 4.91 -17.84 10.29
C ASN A 311 5.78 -19.11 10.24
N GLY A 312 6.17 -19.61 11.41
CA GLY A 312 7.01 -20.81 11.52
C GLY A 312 6.36 -22.09 10.97
N ASP A 313 5.04 -22.12 10.83
CA ASP A 313 4.27 -23.21 10.23
C ASP A 313 4.04 -23.05 8.72
N GLY A 314 4.54 -21.95 8.12
CA GLY A 314 4.37 -21.63 6.71
C GLY A 314 3.12 -20.83 6.36
N THR A 315 2.24 -20.52 7.32
CA THR A 315 1.08 -19.65 7.08
C THR A 315 1.49 -18.19 6.91
N LEU A 316 0.69 -17.37 6.22
CA LEU A 316 0.97 -15.93 6.13
C LEU A 316 0.70 -15.24 7.48
N GLY A 317 1.66 -14.47 7.98
CA GLY A 317 1.49 -13.73 9.24
C GLY A 317 1.01 -12.28 9.06
N ILE A 318 0.57 -11.66 10.15
CA ILE A 318 0.10 -10.26 10.17
C ILE A 318 1.30 -9.31 10.16
N GLY A 319 1.36 -8.41 9.20
CA GLY A 319 2.45 -7.44 9.01
C GLY A 319 2.67 -7.12 7.52
N TYR A 320 3.77 -6.45 7.18
CA TYR A 320 4.08 -6.08 5.79
C TYR A 320 5.24 -6.92 5.22
N ALA A 321 6.50 -6.48 5.35
CA ALA A 321 7.65 -7.25 4.87
C ALA A 321 8.08 -8.37 5.82
N TYR A 322 7.56 -8.34 7.05
CA TYR A 322 7.71 -9.35 8.08
C TYR A 322 6.51 -9.28 9.03
N ASN A 323 6.41 -10.23 9.97
CA ASN A 323 5.38 -10.21 11.00
C ASN A 323 5.53 -9.02 11.94
N ASN A 324 4.53 -8.14 11.97
CA ASN A 324 4.56 -6.90 12.75
C ASN A 324 3.14 -6.47 13.14
N LEU A 325 2.77 -6.70 14.41
CA LEU A 325 1.48 -6.29 14.96
C LEU A 325 1.38 -4.79 15.27
N ASN A 326 2.49 -4.05 15.30
CA ASN A 326 2.44 -2.60 15.52
C ASN A 326 1.69 -1.91 14.39
N MET A 327 1.89 -2.33 13.14
CA MET A 327 1.21 -1.72 12.00
C MET A 327 -0.24 -2.19 11.81
N ALA A 328 -0.67 -3.28 12.48
CA ALA A 328 -1.96 -3.92 12.24
C ALA A 328 -3.15 -2.98 12.47
N GLU A 329 -4.17 -3.06 11.61
CA GLU A 329 -5.46 -2.43 11.86
C GLU A 329 -6.31 -3.26 12.84
N ALA A 330 -7.27 -2.60 13.49
CA ALA A 330 -8.17 -3.23 14.47
C ALA A 330 -9.06 -4.35 13.88
N TYR A 331 -9.14 -4.47 12.56
CA TYR A 331 -9.84 -5.54 11.85
C TYR A 331 -8.93 -6.64 11.33
N ASN A 332 -7.61 -6.57 11.55
CA ASN A 332 -6.74 -7.64 11.12
C ASN A 332 -6.80 -8.84 12.09
N SER A 333 -7.34 -9.94 11.60
CA SER A 333 -7.23 -11.27 12.22
C SER A 333 -6.14 -12.12 11.54
N PRO A 334 -5.79 -13.30 12.09
CA PRO A 334 -4.87 -14.24 11.44
C PRO A 334 -5.28 -14.66 10.01
N GLY A 335 -6.57 -14.57 9.66
CA GLY A 335 -7.06 -14.80 8.29
C GLY A 335 -6.93 -13.58 7.35
N SER A 336 -6.62 -12.40 7.87
CA SER A 336 -6.42 -11.14 7.11
C SER A 336 -5.39 -11.18 6.01
N PRO A 337 -4.19 -11.75 6.22
CA PRO A 337 -3.19 -11.86 5.18
C PRO A 337 -3.65 -12.59 3.91
N TYR A 338 -4.63 -13.49 4.00
CA TYR A 338 -5.09 -14.30 2.86
C TYR A 338 -5.95 -13.55 1.84
N TRP A 339 -6.29 -12.27 2.07
CA TRP A 339 -6.74 -11.39 0.98
C TRP A 339 -5.74 -11.32 -0.18
N ALA A 340 -4.46 -11.61 0.09
CA ALA A 340 -3.42 -11.73 -0.91
C ALA A 340 -3.77 -12.74 -2.03
N MET A 341 -4.62 -13.74 -1.77
CA MET A 341 -5.08 -14.71 -2.76
C MET A 341 -5.76 -14.08 -3.98
N LYS A 342 -6.28 -12.86 -3.89
CA LYS A 342 -6.80 -12.09 -5.04
C LYS A 342 -5.79 -11.94 -6.17
N ALA A 343 -4.49 -11.94 -5.87
CA ALA A 343 -3.44 -11.81 -6.88
C ALA A 343 -3.38 -13.01 -7.86
N PHE A 344 -3.97 -14.14 -7.48
CA PHE A 344 -4.01 -15.37 -8.29
C PHE A 344 -5.20 -15.42 -9.28
N ILE A 345 -5.95 -14.32 -9.40
CA ILE A 345 -7.08 -14.20 -10.34
C ILE A 345 -6.72 -14.57 -11.80
N PRO A 346 -5.48 -14.40 -12.34
CA PRO A 346 -5.15 -14.87 -13.68
C PRO A 346 -5.25 -16.37 -13.88
N LEU A 347 -5.23 -17.19 -12.82
CA LEU A 347 -5.41 -18.64 -12.94
C LEU A 347 -6.80 -19.03 -13.49
N ALA A 348 -7.76 -18.11 -13.54
CA ALA A 348 -9.03 -18.31 -14.25
C ALA A 348 -8.87 -18.34 -15.79
N LEU A 349 -7.74 -17.85 -16.32
CA LEU A 349 -7.40 -17.96 -17.74
C LEU A 349 -6.80 -19.35 -18.00
N PRO A 350 -7.31 -20.12 -18.98
CA PRO A 350 -6.85 -21.48 -19.23
C PRO A 350 -5.37 -21.51 -19.67
N PRO A 351 -4.63 -22.62 -19.47
CA PRO A 351 -3.19 -22.70 -19.75
C PRO A 351 -2.77 -22.33 -21.17
N ASP A 352 -3.66 -22.45 -22.15
CA ASP A 352 -3.45 -22.10 -23.56
C ASP A 352 -3.76 -20.63 -23.90
N HIS A 353 -4.29 -19.86 -22.95
CA HIS A 353 -4.59 -18.44 -23.13
C HIS A 353 -3.31 -17.64 -23.47
N PRO A 354 -3.38 -16.62 -24.36
CA PRO A 354 -2.22 -15.83 -24.77
C PRO A 354 -1.41 -15.23 -23.61
N PHE A 355 -2.02 -14.97 -22.47
CA PHE A 355 -1.33 -14.51 -21.25
C PHE A 355 -0.24 -15.50 -20.79
N TRP A 356 -0.47 -16.80 -20.90
CA TRP A 356 0.45 -17.85 -20.47
C TRP A 356 1.41 -18.30 -21.57
N SER A 357 1.10 -17.98 -22.82
CA SER A 357 1.91 -18.35 -23.99
C SER A 357 3.35 -17.83 -23.88
N THR A 358 4.30 -18.63 -24.36
CA THR A 358 5.70 -18.23 -24.56
C THR A 358 5.86 -17.09 -25.57
N ASN A 359 4.88 -16.92 -26.47
CA ASN A 359 4.84 -15.80 -27.42
C ASN A 359 4.43 -14.47 -26.78
N THR A 360 3.97 -14.50 -25.53
CA THR A 360 3.74 -13.33 -24.69
C THR A 360 4.77 -13.37 -23.54
N PRO A 361 6.05 -13.05 -23.83
CA PRO A 361 7.06 -12.99 -22.77
C PRO A 361 6.68 -11.88 -21.78
N GLU A 362 7.18 -12.03 -20.56
CA GLU A 362 7.20 -10.92 -19.62
C GLU A 362 8.06 -9.79 -20.20
N LEU A 363 7.52 -8.56 -20.20
CA LEU A 363 8.21 -7.37 -20.70
C LEU A 363 8.41 -6.34 -19.57
N PRO A 364 9.46 -5.51 -19.67
CA PRO A 364 9.61 -4.34 -18.81
C PRO A 364 8.54 -3.30 -19.16
N VAL A 365 8.29 -2.38 -18.23
CA VAL A 365 7.44 -1.22 -18.52
C VAL A 365 8.20 -0.29 -19.48
N PRO A 366 7.62 0.10 -20.62
CA PRO A 366 8.23 1.06 -21.52
C PRO A 366 8.51 2.40 -20.83
N PRO A 367 9.67 3.05 -21.07
CA PRO A 367 9.97 4.36 -20.49
C PRO A 367 8.92 5.44 -20.80
N SER A 368 8.24 5.34 -21.96
CA SER A 368 7.16 6.27 -22.33
C SER A 368 5.92 6.16 -21.44
N LEU A 369 5.77 5.07 -20.68
CA LEU A 369 4.72 4.88 -19.67
C LEU A 369 5.21 5.19 -18.24
N LEU A 370 6.46 5.63 -18.07
CA LEU A 370 7.05 5.99 -16.79
C LEU A 370 7.68 7.39 -16.81
N PRO A 371 6.95 8.45 -17.20
CA PRO A 371 7.45 9.81 -17.01
C PRO A 371 7.74 10.05 -15.51
N SER A 372 8.79 10.81 -15.22
CA SER A 372 9.20 11.15 -13.85
C SER A 372 9.64 12.62 -13.85
N PRO A 373 9.10 13.47 -12.95
CA PRO A 373 8.05 13.19 -11.97
C PRO A 373 6.69 12.96 -12.63
N HIS A 374 5.85 12.15 -11.98
CA HIS A 374 4.46 11.89 -12.40
C HIS A 374 3.47 12.39 -11.33
N PRO A 375 2.90 13.59 -11.47
CA PRO A 375 1.95 14.11 -10.50
C PRO A 375 0.54 13.55 -10.76
N ILE A 376 -0.08 12.99 -9.71
CA ILE A 376 -1.42 12.41 -9.70
C ILE A 376 -2.34 13.30 -8.85
N PRO A 377 -3.11 14.24 -9.45
CA PRO A 377 -3.95 15.19 -8.72
C PRO A 377 -4.97 14.50 -7.82
N SER A 378 -5.65 13.48 -8.33
CA SER A 378 -6.68 12.74 -7.58
C SER A 378 -6.15 12.14 -6.28
N ALA A 379 -4.88 11.72 -6.26
CA ALA A 379 -4.20 11.13 -5.10
C ALA A 379 -3.42 12.15 -4.26
N HIS A 380 -3.31 13.41 -4.69
CA HIS A 380 -2.45 14.41 -4.03
C HIS A 380 -1.00 13.92 -3.85
N MET A 381 -0.47 13.27 -4.88
CA MET A 381 0.87 12.68 -4.88
C MET A 381 1.66 13.03 -6.13
N ILE A 382 2.98 12.94 -6.00
CA ILE A 382 3.91 12.97 -7.12
C ILE A 382 4.79 11.73 -7.03
N LEU A 383 4.74 10.89 -8.05
CA LEU A 383 5.50 9.65 -8.13
C LEU A 383 6.84 9.93 -8.81
N ILE A 384 7.89 9.39 -8.24
CA ILE A 384 9.27 9.61 -8.68
C ILE A 384 9.94 8.26 -8.93
N HIS A 385 10.56 8.15 -10.09
CA HIS A 385 11.53 7.13 -10.42
C HIS A 385 12.87 7.83 -10.69
N SER A 386 13.92 7.48 -9.94
CA SER A 386 15.24 8.03 -10.19
C SER A 386 15.78 7.53 -11.53
N SER A 387 16.49 8.39 -12.25
CA SER A 387 17.02 8.13 -13.61
C SER A 387 18.22 7.17 -13.67
N ARG A 388 18.66 6.61 -12.53
CA ARG A 388 19.80 5.68 -12.49
C ARG A 388 19.45 4.32 -13.09
N PRO A 389 20.41 3.65 -13.77
CA PRO A 389 20.24 2.25 -14.13
C PRO A 389 20.15 1.39 -12.87
N SER A 390 19.36 0.31 -12.98
CA SER A 390 19.26 -0.76 -11.98
C SER A 390 20.65 -1.24 -11.53
N PRO A 391 20.90 -1.55 -10.23
CA PRO A 391 19.93 -1.66 -9.13
C PRO A 391 19.83 -0.41 -8.22
N SER A 392 20.40 0.73 -8.63
CA SER A 392 20.44 1.95 -7.79
C SER A 392 19.20 2.85 -7.91
N ALA A 393 18.18 2.42 -8.68
CA ALA A 393 17.02 3.22 -9.00
C ALA A 393 15.99 3.24 -7.85
N HIS A 394 15.73 4.40 -7.26
CA HIS A 394 14.74 4.58 -6.21
C HIS A 394 13.35 4.94 -6.76
N THR A 395 12.34 4.19 -6.33
CA THR A 395 10.92 4.46 -6.58
C THR A 395 10.23 4.92 -5.30
N TYR A 396 9.63 6.11 -5.32
CA TYR A 396 8.93 6.70 -4.16
C TYR A 396 7.82 7.67 -4.56
N ALA A 397 6.94 7.98 -3.60
CA ALA A 397 5.89 8.97 -3.73
C ALA A 397 6.16 10.13 -2.77
N LEU A 398 6.09 11.36 -3.27
CA LEU A 398 5.85 12.54 -2.44
C LEU A 398 4.35 12.67 -2.18
N ALA A 399 3.95 12.97 -0.94
CA ALA A 399 2.55 12.97 -0.54
C ALA A 399 2.19 14.18 0.34
N SER A 400 1.12 14.88 -0.04
CA SER A 400 0.60 15.99 0.74
C SER A 400 -0.88 16.18 0.44
N GLY A 401 -1.76 15.72 1.33
CA GLY A 401 -3.22 15.86 1.18
C GLY A 401 -4.03 14.64 1.60
N GLN A 402 -3.38 13.50 1.78
CA GLN A 402 -4.02 12.26 2.19
C GLN A 402 -4.19 12.21 3.72
N TYR A 403 -5.39 11.83 4.19
CA TYR A 403 -5.66 11.56 5.62
C TYR A 403 -6.89 10.67 5.77
N ALA A 404 -6.97 9.94 6.89
CA ALA A 404 -8.19 9.24 7.24
C ALA A 404 -9.15 10.13 8.02
N ASN A 405 -10.39 10.23 7.52
CA ASN A 405 -11.51 10.89 8.22
C ASN A 405 -12.24 9.94 9.19
N PHE A 406 -11.64 8.79 9.51
CA PHE A 406 -12.11 7.83 10.49
C PHE A 406 -10.96 7.39 11.40
N GLU A 407 -11.29 6.78 12.54
CA GLU A 407 -10.28 6.29 13.47
C GLU A 407 -9.60 5.05 12.92
N MET A 408 -8.29 5.16 12.73
CA MET A 408 -7.45 4.06 12.30
C MET A 408 -6.09 4.15 12.98
N ARG A 409 -5.61 2.99 13.44
CA ARG A 409 -4.28 2.88 14.02
C ARG A 409 -3.22 3.37 13.03
N HIS A 410 -2.33 4.24 13.50
CA HIS A 410 -1.25 4.83 12.72
C HIS A 410 -1.72 5.58 11.45
N SER A 411 -2.88 6.23 11.51
CA SER A 411 -3.39 7.02 10.39
C SER A 411 -2.43 8.14 9.95
N ALA A 412 -1.71 8.76 10.88
CA ALA A 412 -0.76 9.81 10.54
C ALA A 412 0.42 9.24 9.75
N GLU A 413 0.87 8.03 10.08
CA GLU A 413 1.99 7.39 9.41
C GLU A 413 1.61 6.75 8.07
N LYS A 414 0.38 6.23 7.97
CA LYS A 414 -0.13 5.57 6.75
C LYS A 414 -0.57 6.56 5.68
N TYR A 415 -0.92 7.79 6.05
CA TYR A 415 -1.43 8.81 5.11
C TYR A 415 -0.72 10.17 5.18
N GLY A 416 -0.20 10.57 6.34
CA GLY A 416 0.29 11.94 6.60
C GLY A 416 1.78 12.21 6.34
N LYS A 417 2.61 11.18 6.11
CA LYS A 417 4.04 11.35 5.79
C LYS A 417 4.24 12.14 4.50
N LEU A 418 5.40 12.77 4.40
CA LEU A 418 5.82 13.61 3.28
C LEU A 418 6.33 12.77 2.10
N ALA A 419 6.82 11.55 2.37
CA ALA A 419 7.26 10.62 1.35
C ALA A 419 7.07 9.15 1.74
N TYR A 420 6.82 8.28 0.76
CA TYR A 420 6.70 6.82 0.92
C TYR A 420 7.58 6.11 -0.11
N SER A 421 8.36 5.10 0.30
CA SER A 421 9.33 4.44 -0.59
C SER A 421 9.03 2.96 -0.79
N ALA A 422 9.13 2.48 -2.04
CA ALA A 422 9.02 1.05 -2.35
C ALA A 422 10.15 0.21 -1.70
N THR A 423 11.35 0.78 -1.55
CA THR A 423 12.52 0.12 -0.97
C THR A 423 12.56 0.21 0.55
N PHE A 424 12.34 1.41 1.08
CA PHE A 424 12.55 1.72 2.50
C PHE A 424 11.29 1.59 3.34
N GLY A 425 10.12 1.69 2.71
CA GLY A 425 8.83 1.72 3.37
C GLY A 425 8.66 2.92 4.28
N PHE A 426 8.04 2.70 5.44
CA PHE A 426 7.85 3.73 6.45
C PHE A 426 7.82 3.14 7.87
N CYS A 427 7.97 4.00 8.88
CA CYS A 427 7.86 3.64 10.29
C CYS A 427 6.50 3.98 10.91
N VAL A 428 6.04 3.16 11.85
CA VAL A 428 4.91 3.40 12.74
C VAL A 428 5.37 3.52 14.19
N PRO A 429 4.82 4.45 14.99
CA PRO A 429 5.23 4.61 16.37
C PRO A 429 4.93 3.36 17.19
N THR A 430 5.86 2.97 18.06
CA THR A 430 5.73 1.82 18.96
C THR A 430 5.37 2.23 20.40
N GLY A 431 5.44 3.53 20.68
CA GLY A 431 5.11 4.15 21.95
C GLY A 431 5.07 5.67 21.81
N ALA A 432 4.81 6.37 22.91
CA ALA A 432 4.58 7.82 22.91
C ALA A 432 5.79 8.64 23.38
N TYR A 433 6.86 8.00 23.83
CA TYR A 433 7.98 8.67 24.52
C TYR A 433 9.27 8.63 23.69
N GLY A 434 9.75 9.83 23.34
CA GLY A 434 11.00 10.07 22.64
C GLY A 434 10.95 9.76 21.14
N LEU A 435 11.95 10.27 20.41
CA LEU A 435 12.07 10.09 18.96
C LEU A 435 12.25 8.63 18.54
N GLN A 436 12.85 7.81 19.39
CA GLN A 436 13.05 6.38 19.13
C GLN A 436 11.71 5.66 18.99
N GLN A 437 10.78 5.87 19.92
CA GLN A 437 9.45 5.26 19.86
C GLN A 437 8.53 5.93 18.84
N ALA A 438 8.64 7.26 18.68
CA ALA A 438 7.87 7.99 17.68
C ALA A 438 8.29 7.63 16.24
N SER A 439 9.57 7.36 16.02
CA SER A 439 10.17 6.98 14.73
C SER A 439 9.68 7.83 13.54
N PRO A 440 9.85 9.16 13.56
CA PRO A 440 9.26 10.05 12.57
C PRO A 440 10.06 10.06 11.26
N ASP A 441 10.08 8.95 10.52
CA ASP A 441 10.64 8.94 9.17
C ASP A 441 9.71 9.63 8.17
N SER A 442 10.35 10.24 7.16
CA SER A 442 9.71 10.99 6.09
C SER A 442 8.67 12.01 6.55
N THR A 443 8.90 12.66 7.70
CA THR A 443 7.95 13.62 8.27
C THR A 443 8.67 14.68 9.10
N LEU A 444 8.00 15.82 9.30
CA LEU A 444 8.38 16.82 10.30
C LEU A 444 7.63 16.52 11.60
N ALA A 445 8.37 16.19 12.65
CA ALA A 445 7.85 16.00 14.00
C ALA A 445 8.16 17.22 14.88
N LEU A 446 7.20 17.59 15.73
CA LEU A 446 7.31 18.74 16.64
C LEU A 446 7.04 18.32 18.08
N SER A 447 7.70 18.96 19.04
CA SER A 447 7.50 18.74 20.47
C SER A 447 7.50 20.06 21.25
N ASP A 448 6.63 20.20 22.24
CA ASP A 448 6.53 21.38 23.12
C ASP A 448 7.03 21.12 24.55
N ASP A 449 7.66 19.97 24.80
CA ASP A 449 8.31 19.65 26.06
C ASP A 449 9.81 19.37 25.89
N ALA A 450 10.54 19.40 27.00
CA ALA A 450 11.95 19.05 27.08
C ALA A 450 12.13 17.82 27.98
N GLU A 451 13.08 16.97 27.65
CA GLU A 451 13.46 15.81 28.45
C GLU A 451 14.08 16.26 29.77
N SER A 452 13.44 15.91 30.89
CA SER A 452 14.01 16.16 32.21
C SER A 452 15.24 15.27 32.41
N GLY A 453 16.44 15.86 32.42
CA GLY A 453 17.68 15.17 32.78
C GLY A 453 18.57 14.71 31.63
N ASN A 454 18.33 15.14 30.38
CA ASN A 454 19.24 14.93 29.26
C ASN A 454 19.77 16.27 28.72
N GLU A 455 21.09 16.44 28.71
CA GLU A 455 21.79 17.66 28.28
C GLU A 455 21.64 17.92 26.76
N ASN A 456 21.06 16.98 26.00
CA ASN A 456 20.87 17.04 24.53
C ASN A 456 19.47 17.50 24.06
N GLY A 457 18.62 18.00 24.96
CA GLY A 457 17.41 18.77 24.61
C GLY A 457 16.35 18.03 23.78
N ASN A 458 16.10 16.74 24.00
CA ASN A 458 15.06 16.01 23.26
C ASN A 458 13.65 16.35 23.79
N GLY A 459 12.67 16.48 22.91
CA GLY A 459 11.27 16.43 23.32
C GLY A 459 10.85 15.02 23.75
N ASN A 460 9.95 14.91 24.71
CA ASN A 460 9.40 13.63 25.17
C ASN A 460 8.24 13.20 24.28
N HIS A 461 7.37 14.13 23.88
CA HIS A 461 6.17 13.82 23.11
C HIS A 461 6.20 14.50 21.75
N TRP A 462 6.07 13.71 20.69
CA TRP A 462 6.21 14.18 19.32
C TRP A 462 4.89 14.13 18.57
N ARG A 463 4.50 15.25 17.97
CA ARG A 463 3.34 15.39 17.09
C ARG A 463 3.80 15.45 15.64
N VAL A 464 3.04 14.78 14.78
CA VAL A 464 3.22 14.78 13.33
C VAL A 464 1.92 15.18 12.66
N ARG A 465 2.02 15.56 11.38
CA ARG A 465 0.85 15.93 10.58
C ARG A 465 -0.15 14.76 10.48
N ARG A 466 -1.35 14.95 11.04
CA ARG A 466 -2.47 14.02 10.90
C ARG A 466 -3.48 14.46 9.85
N VAL A 467 -3.85 15.74 9.86
CA VAL A 467 -4.84 16.32 8.93
C VAL A 467 -4.17 17.44 8.15
N PRO A 468 -3.98 17.29 6.83
CA PRO A 468 -3.53 18.38 5.98
C PRO A 468 -4.69 19.34 5.68
N LEU A 469 -4.35 20.62 5.58
CA LEU A 469 -5.22 21.74 5.23
C LEU A 469 -4.71 22.36 3.93
N ASP A 470 -5.63 22.86 3.11
CA ASP A 470 -5.33 23.59 1.87
C ASP A 470 -4.42 22.82 0.89
N ALA A 471 -4.47 21.49 0.93
CA ALA A 471 -3.56 20.63 0.19
C ALA A 471 -3.78 20.71 -1.32
N LYS A 472 -2.70 20.87 -2.08
CA LYS A 472 -2.77 21.02 -3.54
C LYS A 472 -1.47 20.64 -4.24
N ILE A 473 -1.61 20.23 -5.50
CA ILE A 473 -0.49 20.17 -6.44
C ILE A 473 -0.44 21.54 -7.14
N ILE A 474 0.68 22.25 -6.98
CA ILE A 474 0.95 23.51 -7.66
C ILE A 474 1.69 23.17 -8.95
N ARG A 475 1.22 23.70 -10.08
CA ARG A 475 1.83 23.55 -11.41
C ARG A 475 1.87 24.92 -12.07
N GLU A 476 3.01 25.30 -12.62
CA GLU A 476 3.14 26.50 -13.45
C GLU A 476 2.95 26.16 -14.94
N GLU A 477 2.17 26.98 -15.65
CA GLU A 477 1.95 26.81 -17.08
C GLU A 477 3.25 27.12 -17.84
N GLY A 478 3.71 26.18 -18.68
CA GLY A 478 4.88 26.36 -19.54
C GLY A 478 6.21 25.80 -18.98
N GLU A 479 6.30 25.46 -17.70
CA GLU A 479 7.54 24.93 -17.08
C GLU A 479 7.69 23.40 -17.10
N GLY A 480 6.65 22.69 -17.54
CA GLY A 480 6.67 21.22 -17.59
C GLY A 480 6.94 20.59 -16.22
N ALA A 481 7.86 19.63 -16.17
CA ALA A 481 8.25 18.93 -14.94
C ALA A 481 8.95 19.80 -13.88
N LYS A 482 9.53 20.94 -14.27
CA LYS A 482 10.34 21.81 -13.37
C LYS A 482 9.49 22.69 -12.45
N GLY A 483 8.22 22.89 -12.78
CA GLY A 483 7.30 23.79 -12.07
C GLY A 483 6.30 23.11 -11.13
N VAL A 484 6.53 21.84 -10.74
CA VAL A 484 5.57 21.10 -9.89
C VAL A 484 6.00 21.04 -8.42
N ALA A 485 5.07 21.32 -7.51
CA ALA A 485 5.26 21.15 -6.07
C ALA A 485 3.99 20.66 -5.40
N LEU A 486 4.12 19.91 -4.30
CA LEU A 486 3.02 19.67 -3.37
C LEU A 486 3.05 20.71 -2.27
N TYR A 487 1.87 21.17 -1.86
CA TYR A 487 1.69 22.05 -0.72
C TYR A 487 0.65 21.47 0.24
N ALA A 488 0.86 21.62 1.54
CA ALA A 488 -0.22 21.60 2.52
C ALA A 488 0.17 22.38 3.78
N ARG A 489 -0.85 22.90 4.46
CA ARG A 489 -0.76 23.48 5.80
C ARG A 489 -1.23 22.48 6.85
N TRP A 490 -0.81 22.60 8.10
CA TRP A 490 -1.37 21.88 9.23
C TRP A 490 -1.08 22.59 10.53
N ASP A 491 -1.96 22.39 11.52
CA ASP A 491 -1.83 22.96 12.85
C ASP A 491 -1.39 21.85 13.82
N ALA A 492 -0.21 21.99 14.43
CA ALA A 492 0.28 21.03 15.43
C ALA A 492 -0.33 21.29 16.83
N TRP A 493 -0.54 22.58 17.12
CA TRP A 493 -1.30 23.14 18.22
C TRP A 493 -2.05 24.38 17.70
N LYS A 494 -2.93 24.97 18.52
CA LYS A 494 -3.74 26.15 18.14
C LYS A 494 -2.90 27.39 17.77
N ASP A 495 -1.66 27.44 18.22
CA ASP A 495 -0.69 28.52 18.11
C ASP A 495 0.57 28.09 17.34
N VAL A 496 0.54 26.94 16.66
CA VAL A 496 1.67 26.45 15.84
C VAL A 496 1.15 26.06 14.46
N ASP A 497 1.35 26.95 13.49
CA ASP A 497 1.02 26.77 12.06
C ASP A 497 2.26 26.30 11.30
N VAL A 498 2.07 25.27 10.47
CA VAL A 498 3.12 24.74 9.61
C VAL A 498 2.62 24.67 8.19
N GLN A 499 3.35 25.30 7.28
CA GLN A 499 3.16 25.20 5.84
C GLN A 499 4.33 24.42 5.25
N THR A 500 4.03 23.38 4.46
CA THR A 500 5.04 22.50 3.87
C THR A 500 4.91 22.47 2.36
N TRP A 501 6.03 22.68 1.66
CA TRP A 501 6.17 22.40 0.24
C TRP A 501 7.11 21.22 0.02
N LEU A 502 6.75 20.34 -0.91
CA LEU A 502 7.58 19.23 -1.38
C LEU A 502 7.86 19.43 -2.86
N VAL A 503 9.13 19.54 -3.21
CA VAL A 503 9.57 19.80 -4.58
C VAL A 503 10.44 18.63 -5.06
N PRO A 504 10.02 17.90 -6.09
CA PRO A 504 10.89 16.91 -6.73
C PRO A 504 12.04 17.61 -7.45
N VAL A 505 13.25 17.07 -7.37
CA VAL A 505 14.37 17.60 -8.15
C VAL A 505 14.35 16.98 -9.55
N THR A 506 14.09 17.80 -10.57
CA THR A 506 13.98 17.41 -11.98
C THR A 506 15.05 18.08 -12.84
N GLY A 507 15.66 17.35 -13.78
CA GLY A 507 16.77 17.77 -14.65
C GLY A 507 18.14 17.16 -14.31
N GLU A 508 19.02 17.02 -15.32
CA GLU A 508 20.47 16.93 -15.12
C GLU A 508 21.02 18.33 -14.81
N VAL A 509 21.65 18.51 -13.66
CA VAL A 509 22.42 19.72 -13.34
C VAL A 509 23.83 19.30 -12.94
N ASP A 510 24.80 19.53 -13.82
CA ASP A 510 26.23 19.24 -13.64
C ASP A 510 26.54 17.82 -13.13
N GLY A 511 25.98 16.79 -13.75
CA GLY A 511 26.29 15.38 -13.43
C GLY A 511 25.46 14.75 -12.31
N SER A 512 24.66 15.54 -11.58
CA SER A 512 23.60 15.01 -10.70
C SER A 512 22.41 14.53 -11.54
N LYS A 513 21.97 13.29 -11.28
CA LYS A 513 20.92 12.59 -12.03
C LYS A 513 19.56 12.77 -11.36
N GLU A 514 18.51 12.94 -12.17
CA GLU A 514 17.13 13.18 -11.72
C GLU A 514 16.66 12.15 -10.69
N GLY A 515 15.95 12.61 -9.65
CA GLY A 515 15.16 11.77 -8.73
C GLY A 515 15.87 11.22 -7.48
N ASP A 516 17.18 11.43 -7.31
CA ASP A 516 17.92 10.99 -6.11
C ASP A 516 17.63 11.87 -4.86
N TRP A 517 17.14 13.10 -5.10
CA TRP A 517 16.83 14.09 -4.09
C TRP A 517 15.40 14.63 -4.23
N HIS A 518 14.80 15.01 -3.11
CA HIS A 518 13.67 15.94 -3.08
C HIS A 518 13.90 17.04 -2.03
N ILE A 519 13.34 18.22 -2.28
CA ILE A 519 13.44 19.37 -1.38
C ILE A 519 12.17 19.46 -0.54
N ARG A 520 12.34 19.71 0.76
CA ARG A 520 11.28 20.05 1.71
C ARG A 520 11.48 21.47 2.19
N ILE A 521 10.42 22.26 2.13
CA ILE A 521 10.41 23.62 2.67
C ILE A 521 9.30 23.67 3.71
N HIS A 522 9.65 24.09 4.92
CA HIS A 522 8.73 24.31 6.02
C HIS A 522 8.74 25.77 6.42
N ARG A 523 7.58 26.41 6.42
CA ARG A 523 7.36 27.72 7.02
C ARG A 523 6.57 27.52 8.31
N ILE A 524 7.15 27.88 9.45
CA ILE A 524 6.61 27.59 10.79
C ILE A 524 6.39 28.88 11.54
N THR A 525 5.15 29.10 11.98
CA THR A 525 4.81 30.17 12.94
C THR A 525 4.49 29.53 14.28
N THR A 526 5.14 29.96 15.36
CA THR A 526 4.94 29.36 16.68
C THR A 526 4.75 30.42 17.76
N GLY A 527 3.70 30.26 18.57
CA GLY A 527 3.44 31.04 19.79
C GLY A 527 4.05 30.43 21.06
N ARG A 528 4.76 29.30 20.93
CA ARG A 528 5.42 28.59 22.03
C ARG A 528 6.84 28.15 21.65
N GLU A 529 7.63 27.79 22.65
CA GLU A 529 8.90 27.12 22.44
C GLU A 529 8.66 25.68 21.95
N ILE A 530 9.33 25.28 20.87
CA ILE A 530 9.20 23.94 20.29
C ILE A 530 10.55 23.39 19.79
N TRP A 531 10.65 22.06 19.81
CA TRP A 531 11.69 21.29 19.16
C TRP A 531 11.17 20.68 17.87
N THR A 532 12.01 20.61 16.84
CA THR A 532 11.67 19.96 15.56
C THR A 532 12.60 18.79 15.26
N SER A 533 12.09 17.83 14.49
CA SER A 533 12.87 16.73 13.89
C SER A 533 12.29 16.42 12.50
N ASP A 534 13.00 16.81 11.43
CA ASP A 534 12.67 16.46 10.04
C ASP A 534 13.44 15.20 9.67
N GLY A 535 12.71 14.08 9.51
CA GLY A 535 13.29 12.77 9.23
C GLY A 535 13.36 12.46 7.74
N GLY A 536 14.50 11.96 7.27
CA GLY A 536 14.67 11.32 5.97
C GLY A 536 13.95 9.97 5.89
N PHE A 537 14.27 9.15 4.89
CA PHE A 537 13.72 7.80 4.82
C PHE A 537 14.31 6.92 5.94
N SER A 538 13.53 5.97 6.46
CA SER A 538 14.09 4.94 7.32
C SER A 538 14.94 3.96 6.50
N ILE A 539 15.91 3.32 7.14
CA ILE A 539 16.73 2.30 6.47
C ILE A 539 17.10 1.21 7.45
N ARG A 540 17.36 -0.01 6.94
CA ARG A 540 17.80 -1.14 7.75
C ARG A 540 19.08 -0.78 8.52
N ALA A 541 19.09 -1.09 9.82
CA ALA A 541 20.24 -0.85 10.69
C ALA A 541 20.42 -2.00 11.69
N GLN A 542 21.21 -3.02 11.33
CA GLN A 542 21.64 -4.09 12.24
C GLN A 542 23.16 -4.06 12.46
N ASN A 543 23.61 -4.43 13.66
CA ASN A 543 25.03 -4.40 14.06
C ASN A 543 25.97 -5.21 13.16
N ASN A 544 25.45 -6.21 12.42
CA ASN A 544 26.23 -7.07 11.53
C ASN A 544 26.00 -6.74 10.04
N ASP A 545 25.31 -5.63 9.72
CA ASP A 545 25.09 -5.25 8.33
C ASP A 545 26.39 -4.72 7.72
N GLU A 546 26.98 -5.51 6.82
CA GLU A 546 28.07 -5.06 5.96
C GLU A 546 27.65 -3.77 5.22
N GLY A 547 28.36 -2.67 5.48
CA GLY A 547 28.12 -1.38 4.84
C GLY A 547 27.24 -0.41 5.63
N LEU A 548 26.92 -0.68 6.90
CA LEU A 548 26.37 0.35 7.79
C LEU A 548 27.39 1.47 7.99
N GLU A 549 27.15 2.61 7.35
CA GLU A 549 27.97 3.82 7.47
C GLU A 549 27.06 4.94 7.95
N VAL A 550 27.32 5.43 9.16
CA VAL A 550 26.67 6.61 9.71
C VAL A 550 27.65 7.76 9.58
N ARG A 551 27.23 8.84 8.93
CA ARG A 551 27.97 10.11 8.96
C ARG A 551 27.16 11.13 9.70
N THR A 552 27.67 11.52 10.86
CA THR A 552 27.24 12.72 11.57
C THR A 552 28.42 13.70 11.68
N PRO A 553 28.17 15.00 11.77
CA PRO A 553 29.25 15.97 11.84
C PRO A 553 30.00 15.83 13.17
N GLY A 554 31.33 15.67 13.10
CA GLY A 554 32.21 15.40 14.25
C GLY A 554 32.70 13.96 14.37
N GLU A 555 32.16 13.01 13.60
CA GLU A 555 32.72 11.66 13.47
C GLU A 555 33.62 11.60 12.23
N SER A 556 34.93 11.81 12.42
CA SER A 556 35.90 11.57 11.35
C SER A 556 36.05 10.06 11.10
N ALA A 557 35.81 9.64 9.86
CA ALA A 557 36.83 8.81 9.24
C ALA A 557 38.00 9.75 8.99
N ALA A 558 39.16 9.42 9.56
CA ALA A 558 40.34 10.27 9.66
C ALA A 558 40.56 11.22 8.46
N ASP A 559 40.94 12.46 8.81
CA ASP A 559 41.39 13.56 7.95
C ASP A 559 40.31 14.45 7.29
N ASP A 560 39.75 15.40 8.06
CA ASP A 560 39.93 16.82 7.73
C ASP A 560 39.53 17.70 8.94
N ALA A 561 40.43 18.60 9.34
CA ALA A 561 40.24 19.47 10.50
C ALA A 561 39.73 20.84 10.06
N SER A 562 38.45 20.93 9.73
CA SER A 562 37.72 22.20 9.68
C SER A 562 36.52 22.09 10.64
N LYS A 563 36.26 23.14 11.42
CA LYS A 563 35.13 23.20 12.36
C LYS A 563 33.83 23.32 11.53
N GLU A 564 33.31 22.20 11.02
CA GLU A 564 32.05 22.16 10.27
C GLU A 564 30.85 22.10 11.22
N VAL A 565 29.90 23.01 11.03
CA VAL A 565 28.61 23.01 11.74
C VAL A 565 27.79 21.80 11.29
N ALA A 566 27.05 21.18 12.22
CA ALA A 566 26.47 19.86 12.03
C ALA A 566 25.17 19.82 11.18
N THR A 567 25.25 19.99 9.86
CA THR A 567 24.07 20.26 8.99
C THR A 567 23.54 19.09 8.17
N SER A 568 24.14 17.89 8.21
CA SER A 568 23.64 16.72 7.45
C SER A 568 23.87 15.38 8.15
N ALA A 569 23.00 14.41 7.86
CA ALA A 569 23.12 13.03 8.32
C ALA A 569 22.92 12.06 7.14
N LEU A 570 23.76 11.02 7.08
CA LEU A 570 23.70 9.98 6.05
C LEU A 570 23.80 8.60 6.70
N ILE A 571 22.99 7.66 6.21
CA ILE A 571 23.01 6.26 6.61
C ILE A 571 23.05 5.39 5.36
N ARG A 572 24.05 4.52 5.29
CA ARG A 572 24.14 3.46 4.28
C ARG A 572 23.83 2.11 4.90
N SER A 573 23.29 1.17 4.14
CA SER A 573 23.07 -0.21 4.57
C SER A 573 23.13 -1.18 3.39
N SER A 574 22.85 -2.46 3.65
CA SER A 574 22.73 -3.49 2.61
C SER A 574 21.59 -3.25 1.60
N VAL A 575 20.63 -2.37 1.90
CA VAL A 575 19.46 -2.14 1.05
C VAL A 575 19.48 -0.79 0.31
N GLY A 576 20.52 0.03 0.53
CA GLY A 576 20.63 1.35 -0.08
C GLY A 576 21.37 2.36 0.78
N THR A 577 21.19 3.63 0.43
CA THR A 577 21.68 4.80 1.16
C THR A 577 20.55 5.80 1.30
N THR A 578 20.42 6.44 2.46
CA THR A 578 19.50 7.56 2.67
C THR A 578 20.15 8.64 3.52
N GLY A 579 19.82 9.90 3.27
CA GLY A 579 20.34 11.03 4.04
C GLY A 579 19.40 12.23 4.02
N ILE A 580 19.74 13.20 4.86
CA ILE A 580 19.09 14.51 4.89
C ILE A 580 20.14 15.59 5.16
N ALA A 581 20.03 16.72 4.49
CA ALA A 581 20.91 17.86 4.65
C ALA A 581 20.08 19.15 4.78
N SER A 582 20.41 19.98 5.77
CA SER A 582 19.88 21.33 5.91
C SER A 582 20.51 22.23 4.85
N ILE A 583 19.69 22.89 4.05
CA ILE A 583 20.09 23.80 2.97
C ILE A 583 20.04 25.25 3.44
N LEU A 584 18.92 25.62 4.06
CA LEU A 584 18.64 26.98 4.51
C LEU A 584 17.79 26.92 5.77
N TRP A 585 18.15 27.71 6.78
CA TRP A 585 17.30 28.01 7.91
C TRP A 585 17.28 29.52 8.15
N SER A 586 16.11 30.07 8.47
CA SER A 586 15.96 31.50 8.76
C SER A 586 15.01 31.72 9.94
N PRO A 587 15.35 32.63 10.87
CA PRO A 587 16.54 33.48 10.88
C PRO A 587 17.78 32.65 11.23
N SER A 588 18.96 33.11 10.79
CA SER A 588 20.27 32.52 11.11
C SER A 588 21.08 33.41 12.06
N ASP A 589 20.40 34.27 12.82
CA ASP A 589 21.02 35.21 13.74
C ASP A 589 21.45 34.55 15.06
N ALA A 590 22.17 35.30 15.90
CA ALA A 590 22.75 34.80 17.15
C ALA A 590 21.71 34.32 18.19
N SER A 591 20.41 34.59 18.00
CA SER A 591 19.34 34.13 18.90
C SER A 591 18.83 32.74 18.56
N THR A 592 19.19 32.20 17.39
CA THR A 592 18.80 30.87 16.92
C THR A 592 19.99 29.92 16.88
N ALA A 593 19.89 28.80 17.58
CA ALA A 593 20.88 27.74 17.49
C ALA A 593 20.94 27.18 16.05
N PRO A 594 22.14 26.84 15.53
CA PRO A 594 22.25 26.18 14.23
C PRO A 594 21.52 24.84 14.24
N PRO A 595 21.07 24.34 13.07
CA PRO A 595 20.53 23.00 12.96
C PRO A 595 21.54 21.95 13.44
N SER A 596 21.03 20.89 14.07
CA SER A 596 21.82 19.73 14.45
C SER A 596 21.34 18.49 13.71
N ALA A 597 22.23 17.84 12.97
CA ALA A 597 21.99 16.55 12.36
C ALA A 597 22.16 15.41 13.38
N GLN A 598 21.36 14.36 13.23
CA GLN A 598 21.45 13.15 14.07
C GLN A 598 20.97 11.91 13.31
N VAL A 599 21.27 10.74 13.88
CA VAL A 599 20.65 9.48 13.50
C VAL A 599 19.73 8.99 14.62
N ILE A 600 18.45 8.83 14.31
CA ILE A 600 17.46 8.24 15.20
C ILE A 600 17.50 6.72 14.99
N HIS A 601 17.95 5.98 16.00
CA HIS A 601 17.75 4.54 16.06
C HIS A 601 16.30 4.27 16.42
N ALA A 602 15.50 3.90 15.41
CA ALA A 602 14.08 3.62 15.60
C ALA A 602 13.91 2.41 16.54
N ALA A 603 12.88 2.46 17.38
CA ALA A 603 12.53 1.34 18.23
C ALA A 603 12.29 0.06 17.37
N PRO A 604 12.65 -1.13 17.88
CA PRO A 604 12.42 -2.37 17.15
C PRO A 604 10.97 -2.51 16.70
N ASN A 605 10.80 -3.05 15.49
CA ASN A 605 9.52 -3.27 14.83
C ASN A 605 8.70 -2.02 14.50
N SER A 606 9.34 -0.84 14.50
CA SER A 606 8.74 0.41 14.05
C SER A 606 8.62 0.47 12.52
N SER A 607 9.71 0.17 11.79
CA SER A 607 9.67 0.07 10.32
C SER A 607 8.82 -1.12 9.87
N ILE A 608 7.97 -0.93 8.87
CA ILE A 608 7.19 -2.03 8.27
C ILE A 608 8.03 -2.90 7.33
N MET A 609 9.24 -2.44 6.98
CA MET A 609 10.17 -3.13 6.08
C MET A 609 11.26 -3.89 6.83
N PHE A 610 11.72 -3.34 7.96
CA PHE A 610 12.87 -3.85 8.70
C PHE A 610 12.55 -3.94 10.20
N SER A 611 12.96 -5.03 10.87
CA SER A 611 12.78 -5.16 12.32
C SER A 611 13.65 -4.19 13.12
N HIS A 612 14.78 -3.76 12.54
CA HIS A 612 15.68 -2.74 13.08
C HIS A 612 15.98 -1.73 12.00
N SER A 613 15.75 -0.45 12.29
CA SER A 613 15.95 0.63 11.34
C SER A 613 16.53 1.88 12.01
N ALA A 614 17.16 2.72 11.20
CA ALA A 614 17.64 4.03 11.60
C ALA A 614 17.11 5.10 10.63
N ILE A 615 17.04 6.34 11.10
CA ILE A 615 16.45 7.46 10.36
C ILE A 615 17.43 8.65 10.47
N PRO A 616 17.95 9.19 9.36
CA PRO A 616 18.73 10.42 9.42
C PRO A 616 17.77 11.60 9.62
N ALA A 617 18.10 12.55 10.49
CA ALA A 617 17.21 13.66 10.83
C ALA A 617 17.97 14.97 11.05
N ILE A 618 17.30 16.09 10.76
CA ILE A 618 17.73 17.44 11.13
C ILE A 618 16.82 17.97 12.23
N ARG A 619 17.41 18.55 13.27
CA ARG A 619 16.68 19.18 14.39
C ARG A 619 16.90 20.68 14.44
N HIS A 620 15.87 21.36 14.93
CA HIS A 620 15.92 22.77 15.28
C HIS A 620 15.25 23.01 16.63
N HIS A 621 15.64 24.10 17.27
CA HIS A 621 15.00 24.66 18.45
C HIS A 621 14.41 26.02 18.09
N LEU A 622 13.10 26.18 18.24
CA LEU A 622 12.37 27.37 17.82
C LEU A 622 11.70 28.01 19.04
N VAL A 623 11.81 29.33 19.15
CA VAL A 623 11.20 30.13 20.22
C VAL A 623 10.13 31.06 19.64
N PRO A 624 9.15 31.51 20.43
CA PRO A 624 8.12 32.43 19.95
C PRO A 624 8.72 33.73 19.39
N ARG A 625 8.23 34.17 18.23
CA ARG A 625 8.59 35.46 17.62
C ARG A 625 7.54 35.91 16.59
N GLU A 626 7.66 37.15 16.11
CA GLU A 626 6.74 37.74 15.14
C GLU A 626 6.88 37.15 13.72
N GLU A 627 8.12 36.97 13.25
CA GLU A 627 8.41 36.47 11.91
C GLU A 627 8.51 34.94 11.85
N PRO A 628 7.96 34.28 10.82
CA PRO A 628 7.99 32.83 10.70
C PRO A 628 9.41 32.30 10.51
N TYR A 629 9.62 31.06 10.94
CA TYR A 629 10.81 30.29 10.62
C TYR A 629 10.69 29.66 9.23
N TRP A 630 11.79 29.61 8.50
CA TRP A 630 11.91 28.85 7.26
C TRP A 630 12.95 27.76 7.45
N LEU A 631 12.58 26.50 7.28
CA LEU A 631 13.47 25.35 7.35
C LEU A 631 13.45 24.64 5.98
N VAL A 632 14.59 24.54 5.32
CA VAL A 632 14.73 23.94 4.00
C VAL A 632 15.72 22.79 4.05
N SER A 633 15.25 21.59 3.71
CA SER A 633 16.04 20.36 3.73
C SER A 633 16.04 19.70 2.36
N GLY A 634 17.17 19.11 1.98
CA GLY A 634 17.24 18.12 0.90
C GLY A 634 17.23 16.71 1.51
N VAL A 635 16.39 15.82 0.99
CA VAL A 635 16.36 14.40 1.40
C VAL A 635 16.85 13.54 0.25
N PHE A 636 17.80 12.66 0.55
CA PHE A 636 18.48 11.80 -0.41
C PHE A 636 18.11 10.33 -0.22
N ALA A 637 18.01 9.60 -1.32
CA ALA A 637 17.87 8.15 -1.28
C ALA A 637 18.35 7.45 -2.56
N LEU A 638 19.00 6.29 -2.39
CA LEU A 638 19.37 5.35 -3.44
C LEU A 638 19.06 3.93 -2.97
N SER A 639 18.44 3.10 -3.83
CA SER A 639 18.13 1.70 -3.49
C SER A 639 19.29 0.74 -3.79
N GLY A 640 19.26 -0.43 -3.17
CA GLY A 640 20.13 -1.56 -3.51
C GLY A 640 21.56 -1.44 -2.97
N LYS A 641 22.32 -2.54 -3.03
CA LYS A 641 23.77 -2.51 -2.77
C LYS A 641 24.44 -1.82 -3.95
N SER A 642 24.79 -0.54 -3.85
CA SER A 642 25.71 0.04 -4.83
C SER A 642 27.03 -0.73 -4.71
N LYS A 643 27.51 -1.33 -5.82
CA LYS A 643 28.81 -2.01 -5.85
C LYS A 643 29.98 -1.02 -5.88
N GLU A 644 29.71 0.27 -6.03
CA GLU A 644 30.69 1.34 -6.22
C GLU A 644 30.24 2.62 -5.47
N ASP A 645 31.17 3.56 -5.30
CA ASP A 645 31.05 4.90 -4.69
C ASP A 645 30.01 5.83 -5.35
N ALA A 646 29.05 5.30 -6.10
CA ALA A 646 28.04 6.04 -6.85
C ALA A 646 27.19 6.98 -5.97
N TRP A 647 27.03 6.65 -4.68
CA TRP A 647 26.39 7.51 -3.69
C TRP A 647 27.30 8.65 -3.23
N ARG A 648 28.63 8.49 -3.23
CA ARG A 648 29.58 9.51 -2.76
C ARG A 648 29.53 10.74 -3.66
N GLY A 649 29.57 10.54 -4.97
CA GLY A 649 29.41 11.64 -5.93
C GLY A 649 28.04 12.30 -5.78
N ALA A 650 26.98 11.49 -5.80
CA ALA A 650 25.60 11.98 -5.68
C ALA A 650 25.31 12.78 -4.40
N TRP A 651 25.92 12.36 -3.29
CA TRP A 651 25.83 13.02 -2.00
C TRP A 651 26.73 14.26 -1.92
N ALA A 652 27.96 14.18 -2.45
CA ALA A 652 28.91 15.28 -2.46
C ALA A 652 28.46 16.45 -3.35
N ASP A 653 27.75 16.18 -4.44
CA ASP A 653 27.10 17.20 -5.26
C ASP A 653 26.07 18.02 -4.46
N GLY A 654 25.57 17.44 -3.36
CA GLY A 654 24.61 18.05 -2.45
C GLY A 654 23.24 18.29 -3.07
N PRO A 655 22.23 18.62 -2.25
CA PRO A 655 20.96 19.08 -2.78
C PRO A 655 21.14 20.50 -3.35
N LYS A 656 21.06 20.65 -4.67
CA LYS A 656 20.91 21.98 -5.28
C LYS A 656 19.51 22.50 -4.94
N LEU A 657 19.41 23.73 -4.41
CA LEU A 657 18.13 24.38 -4.16
C LEU A 657 17.47 24.75 -5.50
N THR A 658 16.89 23.74 -6.14
CA THR A 658 16.15 23.87 -7.39
C THR A 658 14.68 23.88 -7.04
N VAL A 659 14.11 25.08 -6.89
CA VAL A 659 12.70 25.29 -6.60
C VAL A 659 12.07 26.19 -7.66
N PRO A 660 10.76 26.09 -7.91
CA PRO A 660 10.07 26.98 -8.85
C PRO A 660 10.28 28.45 -8.51
N GLU A 661 10.28 29.34 -9.51
CA GLU A 661 10.62 30.76 -9.35
C GLU A 661 9.70 31.48 -8.33
N TRP A 662 8.40 31.16 -8.34
CA TRP A 662 7.44 31.70 -7.38
C TRP A 662 7.76 31.32 -5.93
N LEU A 663 8.33 30.12 -5.72
CA LEU A 663 8.72 29.66 -4.39
C LEU A 663 10.08 30.22 -3.99
N ALA A 664 11.03 30.29 -4.93
CA ALA A 664 12.32 30.95 -4.74
C ALA A 664 12.15 32.41 -4.29
N SER A 665 11.18 33.12 -4.90
CA SER A 665 10.88 34.52 -4.57
C SER A 665 10.27 34.71 -3.19
N ALA A 666 9.66 33.67 -2.61
CA ALA A 666 9.04 33.70 -1.28
C ALA A 666 10.02 33.31 -0.16
N LEU A 667 11.12 32.63 -0.50
CA LEU A 667 12.15 32.26 0.47
C LEU A 667 12.90 33.51 0.95
N PRO A 668 13.35 33.52 2.23
CA PRO A 668 14.20 34.59 2.73
C PRO A 668 15.52 34.63 1.95
N LYS A 669 15.98 35.83 1.62
CA LYS A 669 17.21 36.07 0.85
C LYS A 669 18.48 35.87 1.65
#